data_AF-A0A0G1NNY2-F1
#
_entry.id   AF-A0A0G1NNY2-F1
#
_cell.length_a   1.000
_cell.length_b   1.000
_cell.length_c   1.000
_cell.angle_alpha   90.00
_cell.angle_beta   90.00
_cell.angle_gamma   90.00
#
_symmetry.space_group_name_H-M   'P 1'
#
loop_
_entity.id
_entity.type
_entity.pdbx_description
1 polymer ?
#
loop_
_entity_poly.entity_id
_entity_poly.type
_entity_poly.pdbx_seq_one_letter_code
_entity_poly.pdbx_strand_id
1 'polypeptide(L)'
;MQSLLVNPQIKGKIITISEYDSLSNKKEFLLYSDNILEGIAILNYLTKSSELLDFKGIVYEPIDQPIYIFIDNDNNHYGIKICGSFDRWELPDDVNAIKSFIDLPDYIFYSINSKKAILAGENTETASVGNSQWQREGRKVAAARIGVPFIYQTFYSGKDESQNTIREPNSLQVFNQLLYSARYKTPSLVAYFENNFDGSKTRQREPIDSQVLFSNYIKSVLLTDTDSKHLHKKIELEKQFFAHMIAYLKEGKHKSASGGIVEPSARIIKDLPTITAETINGLLNNSNVFIDDLIDWIYSKNNNFEANYLMADIDYAKLVIWNPSLKSINKSLMQPLLDYFSSIGPARSFLPNGKAGIINTAKLKEYLDSKYPNYKNVFDEVLTLEETVVFPTRVWKYSNAKLTLSPDPESGEIVAFCELLAYDLYGNKKRNVFGNHIVAIPPDKTFSSVEGKDGNNKINKAIATYFDLLILSNGQVVSKFKLPTLIATSYSPVDIKTVLPHTSTEEVAVVSTYLNQSTIKSSWELCFIHTHHSSWQQISINGIQQKINRVSTKLDLVMQQKNKFMLAEGKDKYQSILSDRKIKQAIKDVSEIIDKTYRKNNVKFDAFLYNLGTTPTKDPDYYVDSEASTVQGGIKMGHFNDIANSESYVVIIVYTDKFNRTKFRLVFSESFDADLKNQLMKEFI
;
A
#
# COMPACT_ATOMS: atom_id res chain seq x y z
N MET A 1 2.49 -12.69 7.01
CA MET A 1 2.68 -11.69 8.09
C MET A 1 3.10 -12.21 9.48
N GLN A 2 2.50 -13.25 10.08
CA GLN A 2 2.70 -13.54 11.52
C GLN A 2 4.17 -13.77 11.93
N SER A 3 4.94 -14.52 11.14
CA SER A 3 6.39 -14.74 11.37
C SER A 3 7.26 -13.51 11.09
N LEU A 4 6.70 -12.46 10.48
CA LEU A 4 7.38 -11.19 10.23
C LEU A 4 7.12 -10.19 11.34
N LEU A 5 5.94 -10.23 11.95
CA LEU A 5 5.58 -9.33 13.05
C LEU A 5 6.22 -9.75 14.38
N VAL A 6 6.37 -11.06 14.60
CA VAL A 6 7.11 -11.61 15.74
C VAL A 6 8.53 -11.95 15.28
N ASN A 7 9.48 -11.12 15.68
CA ASN A 7 10.87 -11.24 15.26
C ASN A 7 11.76 -11.70 16.43
N PRO A 8 12.23 -12.97 16.43
CA PRO A 8 13.07 -13.49 17.51
C PRO A 8 14.37 -12.71 17.72
N GLN A 9 14.86 -12.02 16.68
CA GLN A 9 16.09 -11.22 16.78
C GLN A 9 15.94 -9.98 17.68
N ILE A 10 14.71 -9.56 17.98
CA ILE A 10 14.44 -8.42 18.86
C ILE A 10 14.54 -8.82 20.33
N LYS A 11 14.26 -10.09 20.66
CA LYS A 11 14.25 -10.58 22.03
C LYS A 11 15.64 -10.39 22.67
N GLY A 12 15.70 -9.62 23.75
CA GLY A 12 16.95 -9.30 24.45
C GLY A 12 17.78 -8.16 23.84
N LYS A 13 17.28 -7.47 22.80
CA LYS A 13 17.92 -6.29 22.18
C LYS A 13 17.11 -5.00 22.40
N ILE A 14 16.40 -4.93 23.51
CA ILE A 14 15.57 -3.77 23.84
C ILE A 14 16.40 -2.86 24.72
N ILE A 15 16.46 -1.60 24.34
CA ILE A 15 17.15 -0.57 25.09
C ILE A 15 16.18 0.54 25.46
N THR A 16 16.50 1.24 26.52
CA THR A 16 15.78 2.43 26.99
C THR A 16 16.03 3.61 26.07
N ILE A 17 15.13 4.60 26.12
CA ILE A 17 15.35 5.88 25.42
C ILE A 17 16.64 6.58 25.89
N SER A 18 16.99 6.45 27.18
CA SER A 18 18.25 6.97 27.72
C SER A 18 19.49 6.31 27.15
N GLU A 19 19.45 5.00 26.91
CA GLU A 19 20.55 4.30 26.24
C GLU A 19 20.67 4.73 24.78
N TYR A 20 19.55 4.91 24.07
CA TYR A 20 19.54 5.48 22.72
C TYR A 20 20.17 6.89 22.69
N ASP A 21 19.87 7.72 23.69
CA ASP A 21 20.42 9.07 23.80
C ASP A 21 21.94 9.09 24.05
N SER A 22 22.47 8.05 24.68
CA SER A 22 23.91 7.90 24.90
C SER A 22 24.69 7.44 23.66
N LEU A 23 23.99 7.02 22.59
CA LEU A 23 24.64 6.61 21.35
C LEU A 23 25.24 7.83 20.64
N SER A 24 26.47 7.65 20.15
CA SER A 24 27.18 8.65 19.35
C SER A 24 26.88 8.47 17.84
N ASN A 25 27.15 9.52 17.06
CA ASN A 25 27.02 9.51 15.60
C ASN A 25 25.65 9.05 15.07
N LYS A 26 24.57 9.54 15.71
CA LYS A 26 23.20 9.20 15.32
C LYS A 26 22.81 9.82 13.98
N LYS A 27 22.16 9.01 13.15
CA LYS A 27 21.50 9.35 11.88
C LYS A 27 20.04 8.99 12.05
N GLU A 28 19.16 9.96 11.90
CA GLU A 28 17.78 9.81 12.34
C GLU A 28 16.81 9.87 11.16
N PHE A 29 15.89 8.92 11.15
CA PHE A 29 14.90 8.75 10.10
C PHE A 29 13.52 8.54 10.70
N LEU A 30 12.51 8.99 9.97
CA LEU A 30 11.11 8.73 10.25
C LEU A 30 10.56 7.80 9.17
N LEU A 31 9.81 6.79 9.59
CA LEU A 31 9.05 5.92 8.70
C LEU A 31 7.58 6.22 8.88
N TYR A 32 7.06 7.14 8.08
CA TYR A 32 5.62 7.39 8.02
C TYR A 32 4.95 6.23 7.29
N SER A 33 3.93 5.61 7.89
CA SER A 33 3.24 4.47 7.30
C SER A 33 1.72 4.57 7.39
N ASP A 34 0.99 3.87 6.51
CA ASP A 34 -0.48 3.86 6.54
C ASP A 34 -0.97 3.33 7.88
N ASN A 35 -0.31 2.28 8.36
CA ASN A 35 -0.45 1.78 9.73
C ASN A 35 0.88 1.31 10.31
N ILE A 36 0.93 1.15 11.63
CA ILE A 36 2.15 0.70 12.32
C ILE A 36 2.58 -0.73 11.95
N LEU A 37 1.65 -1.63 11.60
CA LEU A 37 2.00 -3.00 11.21
C LEU A 37 2.83 -3.02 9.93
N GLU A 38 2.53 -2.14 8.98
CA GLU A 38 3.32 -1.98 7.76
C GLU A 38 4.73 -1.49 8.06
N GLY A 39 4.84 -0.48 8.94
CA GLY A 39 6.14 0.00 9.41
C GLY A 39 6.97 -1.11 10.07
N ILE A 40 6.35 -1.89 10.96
CA ILE A 40 7.00 -2.98 11.68
C ILE A 40 7.40 -4.11 10.73
N ALA A 41 6.54 -4.46 9.78
CA ALA A 41 6.85 -5.48 8.79
C ALA A 41 8.13 -5.13 8.01
N ILE A 42 8.28 -3.88 7.57
CA ILE A 42 9.46 -3.40 6.85
C ILE A 42 10.70 -3.47 7.72
N LEU A 43 10.66 -2.88 8.92
CA LEU A 43 11.85 -2.82 9.78
C LEU A 43 12.26 -4.21 10.28
N ASN A 44 11.30 -5.12 10.49
CA ASN A 44 11.60 -6.53 10.79
C ASN A 44 12.24 -7.27 9.60
N TYR A 45 11.92 -6.92 8.35
CA TYR A 45 12.67 -7.43 7.20
C TYR A 45 14.11 -6.89 7.18
N LEU A 46 14.32 -5.64 7.59
CA LEU A 46 15.66 -5.06 7.65
C LEU A 46 16.56 -5.74 8.68
N THR A 47 16.03 -6.23 9.80
CA THR A 47 16.87 -6.92 10.81
C THR A 47 17.44 -8.26 10.33
N LYS A 48 16.81 -8.90 9.34
CA LYS A 48 17.17 -10.25 8.89
C LYS A 48 18.48 -10.31 8.10
N SER A 49 18.87 -9.20 7.46
CA SER A 49 20.15 -9.08 6.75
C SER A 49 21.16 -8.37 7.64
N SER A 50 22.42 -8.76 7.60
CA SER A 50 23.56 -8.09 8.27
C SER A 50 24.60 -7.57 7.26
N GLU A 51 24.28 -7.53 5.96
CA GLU A 51 25.28 -7.23 4.93
C GLU A 51 25.78 -5.77 4.94
N LEU A 52 24.87 -4.83 5.22
CA LEU A 52 25.15 -3.38 5.17
C LEU A 52 24.98 -2.67 6.50
N LEU A 53 23.96 -3.07 7.27
CA LEU A 53 23.61 -2.49 8.55
C LEU A 53 23.19 -3.61 9.49
N ASP A 54 23.78 -3.65 10.68
CA ASP A 54 23.49 -4.63 11.72
C ASP A 54 22.41 -4.13 12.66
N PHE A 55 21.48 -5.01 13.03
CA PHE A 55 20.46 -4.66 14.02
C PHE A 55 21.06 -4.62 15.43
N LYS A 56 21.06 -3.43 16.03
CA LYS A 56 21.64 -3.15 17.35
C LYS A 56 20.60 -3.27 18.46
N GLY A 57 19.43 -2.68 18.26
CA GLY A 57 18.36 -2.74 19.26
C GLY A 57 17.11 -1.95 18.89
N ILE A 58 16.16 -1.91 19.81
CA ILE A 58 14.88 -1.23 19.65
C ILE A 58 14.49 -0.50 20.93
N VAL A 59 13.83 0.64 20.79
CA VAL A 59 13.19 1.39 21.88
C VAL A 59 11.67 1.30 21.70
N TYR A 60 10.95 1.04 22.80
CA TYR A 60 9.47 0.99 22.85
C TYR A 60 8.90 2.03 23.83
N GLU A 61 9.37 3.27 23.72
CA GLU A 61 8.99 4.39 24.58
C GLU A 61 8.53 5.58 23.71
N PRO A 62 7.24 5.65 23.29
CA PRO A 62 6.13 4.73 23.59
C PRO A 62 6.07 3.50 22.66
N ILE A 63 5.24 2.50 23.04
CA ILE A 63 5.18 1.20 22.36
C ILE A 63 4.61 1.26 20.94
N ASP A 64 3.80 2.28 20.64
CA ASP A 64 3.17 2.51 19.34
C ASP A 64 4.03 3.38 18.41
N GLN A 65 5.23 3.74 18.85
CA GLN A 65 6.18 4.56 18.10
C GLN A 65 7.61 4.01 18.24
N PRO A 66 7.84 2.71 17.95
CA PRO A 66 9.12 2.09 18.20
C PRO A 66 10.23 2.72 17.36
N ILE A 67 11.43 2.77 17.95
CA ILE A 67 12.65 3.23 17.27
C ILE A 67 13.57 2.03 17.05
N TYR A 68 13.73 1.62 15.80
CA TYR A 68 14.69 0.58 15.42
C TYR A 68 16.07 1.21 15.25
N ILE A 69 17.08 0.54 15.78
CA ILE A 69 18.46 1.03 15.78
C ILE A 69 19.32 0.02 15.04
N PHE A 70 19.96 0.52 13.98
CA PHE A 70 20.97 -0.20 13.23
C PHE A 70 22.34 0.43 13.41
N ILE A 71 23.39 -0.32 13.14
CA ILE A 71 24.78 0.13 13.22
C ILE A 71 25.54 -0.26 11.95
N ASP A 72 26.42 0.61 11.46
CA ASP A 72 27.38 0.28 10.39
C ASP A 72 28.75 -0.11 10.95
N ASN A 73 29.66 -0.50 10.06
CA ASN A 73 31.03 -0.89 10.42
C ASN A 73 31.87 0.25 11.01
N ASP A 74 31.46 1.50 10.80
CA ASP A 74 32.11 2.71 11.30
C ASP A 74 31.54 3.16 12.68
N ASN A 75 30.67 2.33 13.30
CA ASN A 75 29.94 2.62 14.53
C ASN A 75 29.00 3.84 14.44
N ASN A 76 28.52 4.20 13.25
CA ASN A 76 27.41 5.14 13.12
C ASN A 76 26.08 4.44 13.44
N HIS A 77 25.20 5.12 14.17
CA HIS A 77 23.92 4.56 14.61
C HIS A 77 22.79 5.14 13.77
N TYR A 78 21.95 4.28 13.20
CA TYR A 78 20.82 4.65 12.35
C TYR A 78 19.52 4.37 13.11
N GLY A 79 18.91 5.43 13.65
CA GLY A 79 17.64 5.37 14.36
C GLY A 79 16.46 5.61 13.42
N ILE A 80 15.51 4.69 13.39
CA ILE A 80 14.32 4.77 12.52
C ILE A 80 13.07 4.64 13.38
N LYS A 81 12.30 5.73 13.49
CA LYS A 81 11.06 5.77 14.26
C LYS A 81 9.88 5.48 13.35
N ILE A 82 9.01 4.57 13.77
CA ILE A 82 7.75 4.32 13.08
C ILE A 82 6.73 5.40 13.46
N CYS A 83 6.15 6.01 12.44
CA CYS A 83 5.08 7.00 12.52
C CYS A 83 3.83 6.43 11.82
N GLY A 84 3.10 5.54 12.49
CA GLY A 84 1.89 4.92 11.95
C GLY A 84 0.73 5.91 11.81
N SER A 85 -0.07 5.76 10.77
CA SER A 85 -1.19 6.62 10.37
C SER A 85 -0.77 8.05 9.98
N PHE A 86 -0.56 8.29 8.68
CA PHE A 86 -0.15 9.60 8.15
C PHE A 86 -0.95 10.80 8.67
N ASP A 87 -2.26 10.65 8.91
CA ASP A 87 -3.15 11.74 9.34
C ASP A 87 -2.95 12.16 10.81
N ARG A 88 -2.13 11.42 11.57
CA ARG A 88 -1.86 11.68 12.99
C ARG A 88 -0.62 12.53 13.22
N TRP A 89 0.08 12.91 12.17
CA TRP A 89 1.36 13.60 12.26
C TRP A 89 1.34 14.88 11.45
N GLU A 90 2.14 15.85 11.89
CA GLU A 90 2.54 16.93 11.01
C GLU A 90 3.53 16.34 9.99
N LEU A 91 3.26 16.56 8.70
CA LEU A 91 4.02 15.93 7.62
C LEU A 91 4.90 16.97 6.93
N PRO A 92 6.16 16.65 6.63
CA PRO A 92 7.00 17.45 5.72
C PRO A 92 6.37 17.61 4.33
N ASP A 93 6.77 18.65 3.61
CA ASP A 93 6.19 19.02 2.31
C ASP A 93 6.21 17.88 1.29
N ASP A 94 7.33 17.18 1.16
CA ASP A 94 7.50 16.06 0.21
C ASP A 94 6.71 14.82 0.62
N VAL A 95 6.67 14.48 1.91
CA VAL A 95 5.82 13.41 2.47
C VAL A 95 4.35 13.73 2.19
N ASN A 96 3.91 14.96 2.43
CA ASN A 96 2.55 15.40 2.16
C ASN A 96 2.22 15.39 0.66
N ALA A 97 3.18 15.78 -0.19
CA ALA A 97 3.03 15.76 -1.64
C ALA A 97 2.84 14.34 -2.19
N ILE A 98 3.64 13.37 -1.73
CA ILE A 98 3.49 11.96 -2.11
C ILE A 98 2.12 11.44 -1.65
N LYS A 99 1.81 11.58 -0.36
CA LYS A 99 0.57 11.09 0.25
C LYS A 99 -0.69 11.66 -0.44
N SER A 100 -0.64 12.93 -0.80
CA SER A 100 -1.83 13.67 -1.25
C SER A 100 -2.08 13.58 -2.76
N PHE A 101 -1.15 13.08 -3.58
CA PHE A 101 -1.22 13.14 -5.05
C PHE A 101 -2.47 12.48 -5.65
N ILE A 102 -2.58 11.15 -5.59
CA ILE A 102 -3.74 10.39 -6.11
C ILE A 102 -4.17 9.35 -5.09
N ASP A 103 -3.22 8.54 -4.63
CA ASP A 103 -3.44 7.51 -3.63
C ASP A 103 -2.21 7.44 -2.71
N LEU A 104 -2.41 6.98 -1.48
CA LEU A 104 -1.37 6.98 -0.43
C LEU A 104 -0.52 5.71 -0.50
N PRO A 105 0.82 5.77 -0.38
CA PRO A 105 1.68 4.58 -0.26
C PRO A 105 1.61 3.98 1.16
N ASP A 106 1.97 2.71 1.30
CA ASP A 106 2.04 2.04 2.60
C ASP A 106 3.09 2.69 3.52
N TYR A 107 4.19 3.22 2.95
CA TYR A 107 5.23 3.89 3.73
C TYR A 107 6.09 4.89 2.95
N ILE A 108 6.64 5.85 3.69
CA ILE A 108 7.61 6.86 3.24
C ILE A 108 8.71 7.01 4.30
N PHE A 109 9.95 6.80 3.91
CA PHE A 109 11.14 7.13 4.69
C PHE A 109 11.51 8.60 4.51
N TYR A 110 11.67 9.30 5.62
CA TYR A 110 12.13 10.68 5.67
C TYR A 110 13.42 10.77 6.48
N SER A 111 14.42 11.47 5.95
CA SER A 111 15.67 11.75 6.64
C SER A 111 15.58 13.09 7.37
N ILE A 112 15.79 13.07 8.68
CA ILE A 112 15.84 14.30 9.50
C ILE A 112 17.08 15.12 9.12
N ASN A 113 18.19 14.44 8.84
CA ASN A 113 19.46 15.09 8.51
C ASN A 113 19.42 15.82 7.17
N SER A 114 18.95 15.16 6.10
CA SER A 114 18.89 15.75 4.76
C SER A 114 17.58 16.49 4.47
N LYS A 115 16.63 16.46 5.41
CA LYS A 115 15.33 17.14 5.37
C LYS A 115 14.49 16.80 4.14
N LYS A 116 14.53 15.53 3.74
CA LYS A 116 13.78 15.03 2.58
C LYS A 116 13.30 13.60 2.74
N ALA A 117 12.26 13.26 2.01
CA ALA A 117 11.88 11.90 1.70
C ALA A 117 12.96 11.25 0.83
N ILE A 118 13.33 10.02 1.19
CA ILE A 118 14.45 9.30 0.55
C ILE A 118 14.01 7.99 -0.11
N LEU A 119 12.84 7.46 0.28
CA LEU A 119 12.24 6.26 -0.28
C LEU A 119 10.75 6.24 0.03
N ALA A 120 9.94 5.80 -0.92
CA ALA A 120 8.55 5.40 -0.68
C ALA A 120 8.35 3.94 -1.12
N GLY A 121 7.31 3.28 -0.63
CA GLY A 121 7.03 1.93 -1.08
C GLY A 121 5.67 1.38 -0.71
N GLU A 122 5.47 0.14 -1.15
CA GLU A 122 4.25 -0.63 -1.01
C GLU A 122 4.59 -2.11 -0.85
N ASN A 123 3.94 -2.79 0.09
CA ASN A 123 4.14 -4.21 0.37
C ASN A 123 2.80 -4.94 0.32
N THR A 124 2.61 -5.84 -0.65
CA THR A 124 1.37 -6.62 -0.79
C THR A 124 1.58 -8.11 -0.53
N GLU A 125 0.68 -8.68 0.27
CA GLU A 125 0.53 -10.12 0.47
C GLU A 125 -0.35 -10.79 -0.60
N THR A 126 -0.75 -10.04 -1.63
CA THR A 126 -1.50 -10.58 -2.76
C THR A 126 -0.71 -10.35 -4.04
N ALA A 127 -0.64 -11.37 -4.89
CA ALA A 127 -0.10 -11.19 -6.23
C ALA A 127 -0.92 -10.15 -7.00
N SER A 128 -0.22 -9.31 -7.75
CA SER A 128 -0.79 -8.20 -8.48
C SER A 128 -1.51 -8.65 -9.76
N VAL A 129 -2.67 -9.28 -9.62
CA VAL A 129 -3.44 -9.86 -10.74
C VAL A 129 -4.83 -9.26 -10.86
N GLY A 130 -5.26 -8.97 -12.09
CA GLY A 130 -6.57 -8.35 -12.33
C GLY A 130 -6.61 -6.93 -11.76
N ASN A 131 -7.64 -6.62 -10.97
CA ASN A 131 -7.85 -5.26 -10.45
C ASN A 131 -6.70 -4.80 -9.52
N SER A 132 -6.12 -5.71 -8.72
CA SER A 132 -5.08 -5.35 -7.74
C SER A 132 -3.81 -4.82 -8.38
N GLN A 133 -3.56 -5.20 -9.64
CA GLN A 133 -2.41 -4.73 -10.41
C GLN A 133 -2.46 -3.23 -10.64
N TRP A 134 -3.65 -2.67 -10.90
CA TRP A 134 -3.83 -1.28 -11.31
C TRP A 134 -3.99 -0.33 -10.14
N GLN A 135 -4.57 -0.79 -9.03
CA GLN A 135 -4.98 0.06 -7.90
C GLN A 135 -3.88 0.95 -7.31
N ARG A 136 -2.59 0.61 -7.52
CA ARG A 136 -1.44 1.21 -6.83
C ARG A 136 -0.62 2.17 -7.68
N GLU A 137 -1.02 2.41 -8.93
CA GLU A 137 -0.20 3.13 -9.91
C GLU A 137 -0.02 4.61 -9.54
N GLY A 138 -1.04 5.25 -8.97
CA GLY A 138 -0.95 6.63 -8.48
C GLY A 138 0.13 6.85 -7.42
N ARG A 139 0.32 5.87 -6.53
CA ARG A 139 1.30 5.90 -5.42
C ARG A 139 2.74 5.91 -5.96
N LYS A 140 2.99 5.12 -6.99
CA LYS A 140 4.31 4.97 -7.65
C LYS A 140 4.73 6.26 -8.36
N VAL A 141 3.80 6.83 -9.14
CA VAL A 141 4.04 8.07 -9.88
C VAL A 141 4.21 9.26 -8.94
N ALA A 142 3.50 9.29 -7.80
CA ALA A 142 3.64 10.35 -6.80
C ALA A 142 5.10 10.52 -6.34
N ALA A 143 5.75 9.41 -5.95
CA ALA A 143 7.14 9.41 -5.51
C ALA A 143 8.10 9.77 -6.64
N ALA A 144 7.95 9.14 -7.81
CA ALA A 144 8.81 9.37 -8.96
C ALA A 144 8.82 10.85 -9.39
N ARG A 145 7.64 11.49 -9.44
CA ARG A 145 7.49 12.90 -9.85
C ARG A 145 8.27 13.89 -8.99
N ILE A 146 8.51 13.56 -7.72
CA ILE A 146 9.26 14.41 -6.79
C ILE A 146 10.70 13.95 -6.56
N GLY A 147 11.20 12.98 -7.34
CA GLY A 147 12.57 12.51 -7.24
C GLY A 147 12.81 11.47 -6.13
N VAL A 148 11.75 10.88 -5.57
CA VAL A 148 11.85 9.88 -4.50
C VAL A 148 11.74 8.47 -5.09
N PRO A 149 12.74 7.59 -4.90
CA PRO A 149 12.67 6.21 -5.35
C PRO A 149 11.44 5.49 -4.78
N PHE A 150 10.85 4.60 -5.57
CA PHE A 150 9.73 3.77 -5.15
C PHE A 150 10.10 2.29 -5.21
N ILE A 151 9.77 1.52 -4.18
CA ILE A 151 9.92 0.05 -4.21
C ILE A 151 8.59 -0.65 -3.97
N TYR A 152 8.20 -1.51 -4.91
CA TYR A 152 6.96 -2.27 -4.84
C TYR A 152 7.22 -3.75 -4.58
N GLN A 153 6.95 -4.22 -3.36
CA GLN A 153 7.03 -5.63 -3.00
C GLN A 153 5.71 -6.35 -3.31
N THR A 154 5.75 -7.39 -4.15
CA THR A 154 4.58 -8.21 -4.51
C THR A 154 4.98 -9.67 -4.73
N PHE A 155 4.01 -10.59 -4.79
CA PHE A 155 4.27 -11.97 -5.21
C PHE A 155 4.29 -12.15 -6.73
N TYR A 156 5.11 -13.09 -7.21
CA TYR A 156 5.21 -13.46 -8.63
C TYR A 156 3.91 -14.02 -9.24
N SER A 157 3.17 -14.78 -8.45
CA SER A 157 1.93 -15.43 -8.87
C SER A 157 0.97 -15.58 -7.69
N GLY A 158 -0.32 -15.64 -8.00
CA GLY A 158 -1.37 -15.83 -7.01
C GLY A 158 -2.40 -16.84 -7.50
N LYS A 159 -2.91 -17.66 -6.58
CA LYS A 159 -3.98 -18.60 -6.87
C LYS A 159 -5.34 -17.90 -6.74
N ASP A 160 -6.08 -17.84 -7.83
CA ASP A 160 -7.49 -17.46 -7.85
C ASP A 160 -8.32 -18.67 -7.39
N GLU A 161 -8.68 -18.70 -6.11
CA GLU A 161 -9.42 -19.80 -5.50
C GLU A 161 -10.83 -19.96 -6.08
N SER A 162 -11.45 -18.87 -6.56
CA SER A 162 -12.80 -18.93 -7.12
C SER A 162 -12.85 -19.70 -8.43
N GLN A 163 -11.75 -19.68 -9.17
CA GLN A 163 -11.60 -20.36 -10.45
C GLN A 163 -10.63 -21.55 -10.38
N ASN A 164 -10.00 -21.77 -9.22
CA ASN A 164 -8.90 -22.71 -9.00
C ASN A 164 -7.80 -22.58 -10.07
N THR A 165 -7.40 -21.33 -10.37
CA THR A 165 -6.40 -21.04 -11.41
C THR A 165 -5.24 -20.25 -10.86
N ILE A 166 -4.02 -20.49 -11.35
CA ILE A 166 -2.91 -19.61 -11.01
C ILE A 166 -2.86 -18.45 -12.01
N ARG A 167 -2.71 -17.23 -11.47
CA ARG A 167 -2.63 -15.99 -12.24
C ARG A 167 -1.29 -15.32 -11.99
N GLU A 168 -0.80 -14.68 -13.02
CA GLU A 168 0.42 -13.88 -12.98
C GLU A 168 0.10 -12.44 -13.37
N PRO A 169 0.86 -11.46 -12.86
CA PRO A 169 0.80 -10.09 -13.36
C PRO A 169 1.04 -10.04 -14.89
N ASN A 170 0.55 -9.01 -15.55
CA ASN A 170 0.95 -8.77 -16.93
C ASN A 170 2.28 -7.99 -16.99
N SER A 171 2.83 -7.90 -18.20
CA SER A 171 4.09 -7.19 -18.46
C SER A 171 4.01 -5.68 -18.20
N LEU A 172 2.81 -5.07 -18.24
CA LEU A 172 2.62 -3.64 -17.95
C LEU A 172 3.06 -3.27 -16.53
N GLN A 173 2.92 -4.17 -15.55
CA GLN A 173 3.38 -3.91 -14.18
C GLN A 173 4.87 -3.51 -14.15
N VAL A 174 5.70 -4.26 -14.88
CA VAL A 174 7.14 -4.00 -14.92
C VAL A 174 7.47 -2.90 -15.91
N PHE A 175 6.85 -2.93 -17.09
CA PHE A 175 7.14 -1.94 -18.13
C PHE A 175 6.83 -0.51 -17.68
N ASN A 176 5.73 -0.29 -16.96
CA ASN A 176 5.41 1.01 -16.38
C ASN A 176 6.46 1.47 -15.38
N GLN A 177 6.99 0.58 -14.54
CA GLN A 177 8.03 0.93 -13.57
C GLN A 177 9.34 1.34 -14.25
N LEU A 178 9.73 0.66 -15.34
CA LEU A 178 10.85 1.08 -16.19
C LEU A 178 10.57 2.45 -16.84
N LEU A 179 9.36 2.65 -17.36
CA LEU A 179 8.95 3.92 -17.96
C LEU A 179 8.97 5.07 -16.94
N TYR A 180 8.45 4.87 -15.74
CA TYR A 180 8.50 5.87 -14.67
C TYR A 180 9.94 6.18 -14.28
N SER A 181 10.79 5.16 -14.23
CA SER A 181 12.21 5.32 -13.93
C SER A 181 12.92 6.18 -14.97
N ALA A 182 12.65 5.93 -16.25
CA ALA A 182 13.20 6.71 -17.34
C ALA A 182 12.63 8.14 -17.36
N ARG A 183 11.30 8.30 -17.30
CA ARG A 183 10.63 9.60 -17.41
C ARG A 183 11.02 10.57 -16.29
N TYR A 184 10.99 10.08 -15.07
CA TYR A 184 11.22 10.90 -13.89
C TYR A 184 12.66 10.83 -13.37
N LYS A 185 13.56 10.13 -14.10
CA LYS A 185 14.96 9.93 -13.73
C LYS A 185 15.13 9.49 -12.27
N THR A 186 14.25 8.58 -11.84
CA THR A 186 14.13 8.18 -10.43
C THR A 186 13.79 6.69 -10.35
N PRO A 187 14.58 5.85 -9.65
CA PRO A 187 14.35 4.42 -9.62
C PRO A 187 12.95 4.06 -9.11
N SER A 188 12.17 3.34 -9.93
CA SER A 188 10.91 2.73 -9.55
C SER A 188 11.00 1.22 -9.75
N LEU A 189 11.02 0.49 -8.65
CA LEU A 189 11.49 -0.90 -8.59
C LEU A 189 10.36 -1.85 -8.22
N VAL A 190 10.48 -3.11 -8.66
CA VAL A 190 9.58 -4.20 -8.25
C VAL A 190 10.40 -5.30 -7.58
N ALA A 191 10.05 -5.62 -6.34
CA ALA A 191 10.62 -6.72 -5.58
C ALA A 191 9.63 -7.88 -5.57
N TYR A 192 9.92 -8.91 -6.35
CA TYR A 192 9.10 -10.11 -6.35
C TYR A 192 9.53 -11.07 -5.25
N PHE A 193 8.59 -11.41 -4.38
CA PHE A 193 8.73 -12.42 -3.33
C PHE A 193 8.05 -13.72 -3.78
N GLU A 194 8.43 -14.81 -3.14
CA GLU A 194 7.76 -16.09 -3.36
C GLU A 194 6.53 -16.23 -2.46
N ASN A 195 5.44 -16.71 -3.05
CA ASN A 195 4.20 -16.92 -2.32
C ASN A 195 4.33 -18.18 -1.43
N ASN A 196 3.96 -18.05 -0.16
CA ASN A 196 4.08 -19.11 0.84
C ASN A 196 2.82 -20.00 0.97
N PHE A 197 1.77 -19.76 0.17
CA PHE A 197 0.61 -20.67 0.11
C PHE A 197 0.93 -21.94 -0.68
N ASP A 198 0.52 -23.11 -0.19
CA ASP A 198 0.69 -24.38 -0.90
C ASP A 198 0.05 -24.35 -2.30
N GLY A 199 0.81 -24.74 -3.32
CA GLY A 199 0.36 -24.73 -4.72
C GLY A 199 0.30 -23.36 -5.39
N SER A 200 0.78 -22.29 -4.73
CA SER A 200 0.86 -20.94 -5.32
C SER A 200 2.16 -20.68 -6.09
N LYS A 201 3.18 -21.50 -5.84
CA LYS A 201 4.46 -21.49 -6.56
C LYS A 201 4.27 -22.05 -7.96
N THR A 202 4.57 -21.23 -8.97
CA THR A 202 4.35 -21.58 -10.39
C THR A 202 5.60 -22.08 -11.10
N ARG A 203 6.77 -21.62 -10.66
CA ARG A 203 8.05 -21.90 -11.30
C ARG A 203 9.21 -21.62 -10.34
N GLN A 204 10.35 -22.23 -10.59
CA GLN A 204 11.62 -21.83 -9.99
C GLN A 204 12.20 -20.65 -10.79
N ARG A 205 12.56 -19.57 -10.11
CA ARG A 205 13.18 -18.37 -10.68
C ARG A 205 14.54 -18.15 -10.05
N GLU A 206 15.41 -17.44 -10.74
CA GLU A 206 16.70 -17.00 -10.19
C GLU A 206 16.78 -15.46 -10.20
N PRO A 207 16.89 -14.81 -9.02
CA PRO A 207 16.81 -15.43 -7.69
C PRO A 207 15.37 -15.83 -7.34
N ILE A 208 15.27 -16.88 -6.52
CA ILE A 208 13.98 -17.43 -6.05
C ILE A 208 13.20 -16.38 -5.25
N ASP A 209 13.90 -15.50 -4.52
CA ASP A 209 13.29 -14.50 -3.65
C ASP A 209 14.15 -13.23 -3.58
N SER A 210 13.51 -12.07 -3.77
CA SER A 210 14.17 -10.77 -3.67
C SER A 210 14.22 -10.20 -2.25
N GLN A 211 13.85 -10.94 -1.20
CA GLN A 211 13.85 -10.46 0.19
C GLN A 211 15.19 -9.84 0.64
N VAL A 212 16.32 -10.50 0.34
CA VAL A 212 17.66 -9.99 0.72
C VAL A 212 17.99 -8.71 -0.06
N LEU A 213 17.74 -8.72 -1.38
CA LEU A 213 17.93 -7.57 -2.25
C LEU A 213 17.08 -6.36 -1.81
N PHE A 214 15.82 -6.60 -1.45
CA PHE A 214 14.90 -5.60 -0.88
C PHE A 214 15.46 -4.97 0.39
N SER A 215 15.88 -5.80 1.35
CA SER A 215 16.47 -5.34 2.62
C SER A 215 17.75 -4.52 2.39
N ASN A 216 18.65 -5.03 1.56
CA ASN A 216 19.92 -4.37 1.26
C ASN A 216 19.73 -3.06 0.52
N TYR A 217 18.76 -2.97 -0.40
CA TYR A 217 18.50 -1.72 -1.11
C TYR A 217 18.01 -0.62 -0.17
N ILE A 218 17.04 -0.90 0.70
CA ILE A 218 16.57 0.09 1.68
C ILE A 218 17.74 0.56 2.57
N LYS A 219 18.57 -0.37 3.05
CA LYS A 219 19.77 -0.03 3.84
C LYS A 219 20.76 0.82 3.05
N SER A 220 20.98 0.51 1.77
CA SER A 220 21.86 1.31 0.91
C SER A 220 21.33 2.73 0.67
N VAL A 221 20.00 2.93 0.65
CA VAL A 221 19.38 4.25 0.57
C VAL A 221 19.67 5.05 1.85
N LEU A 222 19.47 4.46 3.04
CA LEU A 222 19.78 5.09 4.33
C LEU A 222 21.27 5.47 4.43
N LEU A 223 22.16 4.56 4.02
CA LEU A 223 23.60 4.77 4.00
C LEU A 223 24.00 5.88 3.02
N THR A 224 23.45 5.88 1.80
CA THR A 224 23.81 6.88 0.76
C THR A 224 23.34 8.29 1.12
N ASP A 225 22.20 8.42 1.80
CA ASP A 225 21.74 9.71 2.32
C ASP A 225 22.67 10.29 3.39
N THR A 226 23.32 9.41 4.16
CA THR A 226 24.28 9.78 5.20
C THR A 226 25.68 10.04 4.66
N ASP A 227 26.15 9.19 3.75
CA ASP A 227 27.50 9.24 3.18
C ASP A 227 27.49 8.79 1.71
N SER A 228 27.84 9.72 0.83
CA SER A 228 27.87 9.52 -0.63
C SER A 228 28.80 8.39 -1.09
N LYS A 229 29.76 7.91 -0.26
CA LYS A 229 30.61 6.75 -0.60
C LYS A 229 29.80 5.49 -0.89
N HIS A 230 28.59 5.38 -0.35
CA HIS A 230 27.71 4.23 -0.53
C HIS A 230 26.89 4.27 -1.83
N LEU A 231 26.95 5.35 -2.59
CA LEU A 231 26.20 5.51 -3.84
C LEU A 231 26.47 4.39 -4.85
N HIS A 232 27.72 3.92 -4.97
CA HIS A 232 28.07 2.81 -5.84
C HIS A 232 27.29 1.54 -5.50
N LYS A 233 27.18 1.19 -4.21
CA LYS A 233 26.45 0.01 -3.76
C LYS A 233 24.95 0.16 -4.00
N LYS A 234 24.38 1.36 -3.80
CA LYS A 234 22.99 1.66 -4.15
C LYS A 234 22.73 1.42 -5.64
N ILE A 235 23.58 1.95 -6.52
CA ILE A 235 23.50 1.76 -7.97
C ILE A 235 23.62 0.27 -8.36
N GLU A 236 24.54 -0.48 -7.75
CA GLU A 236 24.68 -1.92 -7.97
C GLU A 236 23.38 -2.68 -7.66
N LEU A 237 22.72 -2.35 -6.55
CA LEU A 237 21.45 -2.98 -6.16
C LEU A 237 20.29 -2.57 -7.07
N GLU A 238 20.26 -1.32 -7.54
CA GLU A 238 19.29 -0.86 -8.56
C GLU A 238 19.45 -1.62 -9.88
N LYS A 239 20.69 -1.85 -10.34
CA LYS A 239 20.97 -2.69 -11.51
C LYS A 239 20.44 -4.10 -11.34
N GLN A 240 20.61 -4.71 -10.16
CA GLN A 240 20.07 -6.04 -9.87
C GLN A 240 18.53 -6.06 -9.93
N PHE A 241 17.86 -5.04 -9.38
CA PHE A 241 16.41 -4.92 -9.51
C PHE A 241 15.95 -4.80 -10.96
N PHE A 242 16.58 -3.94 -11.76
CA PHE A 242 16.24 -3.81 -13.17
C PHE A 242 16.50 -5.10 -13.95
N ALA A 243 17.56 -5.85 -13.61
CA ALA A 243 17.81 -7.17 -14.18
C ALA A 243 16.69 -8.16 -13.86
N HIS A 244 16.20 -8.22 -12.61
CA HIS A 244 15.09 -9.10 -12.23
C HIS A 244 13.78 -8.72 -12.93
N MET A 245 13.50 -7.42 -13.00
CA MET A 245 12.37 -6.86 -13.73
C MET A 245 12.41 -7.27 -15.21
N ILE A 246 13.54 -7.10 -15.88
CA ILE A 246 13.71 -7.47 -17.29
C ILE A 246 13.65 -8.99 -17.47
N ALA A 247 14.21 -9.78 -16.55
CA ALA A 247 14.10 -11.23 -16.58
C ALA A 247 12.62 -11.67 -16.58
N TYR A 248 11.79 -11.05 -15.74
CA TYR A 248 10.35 -11.29 -15.74
C TYR A 248 9.70 -11.02 -17.11
N LEU A 249 10.07 -9.94 -17.79
CA LEU A 249 9.56 -9.59 -19.13
C LEU A 249 9.96 -10.61 -20.21
N LYS A 250 11.12 -11.26 -20.06
CA LYS A 250 11.63 -12.32 -20.96
C LYS A 250 10.92 -13.66 -20.78
N GLU A 251 10.32 -13.90 -19.63
CA GLU A 251 9.66 -15.17 -19.34
C GLU A 251 8.45 -15.44 -20.24
N GLY A 252 8.20 -16.72 -20.53
CA GLY A 252 6.94 -17.17 -21.11
C GLY A 252 5.74 -17.08 -20.15
N LYS A 253 4.54 -16.93 -20.72
CA LYS A 253 3.26 -17.03 -19.98
C LYS A 253 2.78 -18.47 -19.87
N HIS A 254 2.07 -18.80 -18.78
CA HIS A 254 1.36 -20.07 -18.70
C HIS A 254 0.16 -20.09 -19.65
N LYS A 255 0.01 -21.17 -20.44
CA LYS A 255 -1.13 -21.39 -21.36
C LYS A 255 -2.40 -21.84 -20.66
N SER A 256 -2.28 -22.55 -19.53
CA SER A 256 -3.42 -23.15 -18.84
C SER A 256 -3.51 -22.73 -17.37
N ALA A 257 -4.75 -22.69 -16.87
CA ALA A 257 -5.10 -22.52 -15.46
C ALA A 257 -4.40 -23.51 -14.51
N SER A 258 -4.02 -24.68 -15.03
CA SER A 258 -3.37 -25.79 -14.32
C SER A 258 -1.83 -25.71 -14.31
N GLY A 259 -1.22 -24.64 -14.83
CA GLY A 259 0.21 -24.33 -14.62
C GLY A 259 1.24 -25.15 -15.42
N GLY A 260 0.84 -26.12 -16.25
CA GLY A 260 1.78 -27.09 -16.83
C GLY A 260 2.54 -26.67 -18.09
N ILE A 261 1.99 -25.78 -18.93
CA ILE A 261 2.60 -25.42 -20.22
C ILE A 261 2.96 -23.94 -20.23
N VAL A 262 4.24 -23.63 -20.39
CA VAL A 262 4.78 -22.27 -20.54
C VAL A 262 4.99 -21.98 -22.02
N GLU A 263 4.52 -20.82 -22.48
CA GLU A 263 4.76 -20.35 -23.85
C GLU A 263 6.26 -20.09 -24.08
N PRO A 264 6.81 -20.42 -25.25
CA PRO A 264 8.24 -20.18 -25.52
C PRO A 264 8.56 -18.70 -25.81
N SER A 265 7.56 -17.88 -26.17
CA SER A 265 7.75 -16.46 -26.46
C SER A 265 7.75 -15.62 -25.18
N ALA A 266 8.61 -14.60 -25.12
CA ALA A 266 8.63 -13.61 -24.05
C ALA A 266 7.26 -12.95 -23.84
N ARG A 267 6.82 -12.85 -22.58
CA ARG A 267 5.49 -12.35 -22.20
C ARG A 267 5.23 -10.92 -22.69
N ILE A 268 6.27 -10.09 -22.74
CA ILE A 268 6.15 -8.70 -23.17
C ILE A 268 5.67 -8.57 -24.62
N ILE A 269 6.09 -9.48 -25.51
CA ILE A 269 5.69 -9.47 -26.93
C ILE A 269 4.18 -9.67 -27.08
N LYS A 270 3.58 -10.45 -26.18
CA LYS A 270 2.15 -10.75 -26.16
C LYS A 270 1.33 -9.68 -25.45
N ASP A 271 1.85 -9.18 -24.34
CA ASP A 271 1.14 -8.20 -23.51
C ASP A 271 1.18 -6.79 -24.07
N LEU A 272 2.29 -6.44 -24.72
CA LEU A 272 2.57 -5.12 -25.26
C LEU A 272 3.20 -5.26 -26.65
N PRO A 273 2.43 -5.76 -27.65
CA PRO A 273 2.96 -5.97 -28.99
C PRO A 273 3.39 -4.68 -29.67
N THR A 274 2.84 -3.53 -29.25
CA THR A 274 3.10 -2.22 -29.84
C THR A 274 4.37 -1.53 -29.36
N ILE A 275 5.20 -2.15 -28.51
CA ILE A 275 6.49 -1.58 -28.16
C ILE A 275 7.39 -1.55 -29.41
N THR A 276 8.17 -0.47 -29.55
CA THR A 276 9.11 -0.29 -30.66
C THR A 276 10.17 -1.40 -30.71
N ALA A 277 10.70 -1.66 -31.91
CA ALA A 277 11.67 -2.73 -32.10
C ALA A 277 12.97 -2.47 -31.33
N GLU A 278 13.39 -1.21 -31.24
CA GLU A 278 14.58 -0.74 -30.52
C GLU A 278 14.46 -1.04 -29.02
N THR A 279 13.34 -0.65 -28.42
CA THR A 279 13.05 -0.91 -27.00
C THR A 279 12.95 -2.42 -26.73
N ILE A 280 12.26 -3.18 -27.60
CA ILE A 280 12.20 -4.65 -27.47
C ILE A 280 13.58 -5.28 -27.56
N ASN A 281 14.42 -4.84 -28.49
CA ASN A 281 15.78 -5.35 -28.65
C ASN A 281 16.65 -5.02 -27.43
N GLY A 282 16.54 -3.80 -26.89
CA GLY A 282 17.18 -3.40 -25.63
C GLY A 282 16.78 -4.31 -24.47
N LEU A 283 15.47 -4.53 -24.28
CA LEU A 283 14.96 -5.35 -23.17
C LEU A 283 15.27 -6.83 -23.33
N LEU A 284 15.15 -7.42 -24.53
CA LEU A 284 15.25 -8.88 -24.71
C LEU A 284 16.67 -9.36 -25.04
N ASN A 285 17.40 -8.63 -25.89
CA ASN A 285 18.68 -9.08 -26.43
C ASN A 285 19.87 -8.37 -25.79
N ASN A 286 19.74 -7.07 -25.50
CA ASN A 286 20.84 -6.20 -25.01
C ASN A 286 20.60 -5.71 -23.58
N SER A 287 20.02 -6.54 -22.71
CA SER A 287 19.49 -6.10 -21.41
C SER A 287 20.51 -5.43 -20.50
N ASN A 288 21.76 -5.92 -20.46
CA ASN A 288 22.78 -5.32 -19.60
C ASN A 288 23.12 -3.91 -20.05
N VAL A 289 23.25 -3.69 -21.36
CA VAL A 289 23.48 -2.36 -21.95
C VAL A 289 22.30 -1.45 -21.69
N PHE A 290 21.07 -1.95 -21.87
CA PHE A 290 19.86 -1.19 -21.55
C PHE A 290 19.83 -0.75 -20.09
N ILE A 291 20.19 -1.64 -19.15
CA ILE A 291 20.23 -1.33 -17.71
C ILE A 291 21.30 -0.29 -17.41
N ASP A 292 22.50 -0.42 -17.99
CA ASP A 292 23.59 0.53 -17.80
C ASP A 292 23.20 1.92 -18.33
N ASP A 293 22.64 1.99 -19.54
CA ASP A 293 22.16 3.24 -20.13
C ASP A 293 21.00 3.85 -19.29
N LEU A 294 20.07 3.03 -18.77
CA LEU A 294 18.98 3.51 -17.90
C LEU A 294 19.53 4.10 -16.59
N ILE A 295 20.48 3.43 -15.96
CA ILE A 295 21.13 3.93 -14.73
C ILE A 295 21.85 5.23 -15.01
N ASP A 296 22.66 5.29 -16.07
CA ASP A 296 23.37 6.50 -16.42
C ASP A 296 22.41 7.65 -16.73
N TRP A 297 21.24 7.36 -17.31
CA TRP A 297 20.18 8.34 -17.58
C TRP A 297 19.53 8.87 -16.29
N ILE A 298 19.19 7.98 -15.36
CA ILE A 298 18.65 8.32 -14.04
C ILE A 298 19.61 9.24 -13.28
N TYR A 299 20.89 8.91 -13.26
CA TYR A 299 21.91 9.69 -12.57
C TYR A 299 22.49 10.84 -13.41
N SER A 300 21.79 11.22 -14.51
CA SER A 300 22.12 12.36 -15.36
C SER A 300 23.57 12.38 -15.86
N LYS A 301 24.15 11.20 -16.08
CA LYS A 301 25.39 11.07 -16.84
C LYS A 301 25.04 11.20 -18.32
N ASN A 302 25.89 11.90 -19.07
CA ASN A 302 25.65 12.20 -20.47
C ASN A 302 25.53 10.90 -21.28
N ASN A 303 24.32 10.58 -21.73
CA ASN A 303 24.03 9.42 -22.58
C ASN A 303 22.86 9.71 -23.53
N ASN A 304 22.65 8.81 -24.50
CA ASN A 304 21.61 8.92 -25.51
C ASN A 304 20.45 7.95 -25.24
N PHE A 305 20.08 7.72 -23.97
CA PHE A 305 19.07 6.71 -23.60
C PHE A 305 17.76 6.85 -24.40
N GLU A 306 17.19 8.06 -24.48
CA GLU A 306 15.95 8.29 -25.23
C GLU A 306 16.10 7.98 -26.72
N ALA A 307 17.20 8.41 -27.35
CA ALA A 307 17.43 8.18 -28.77
C ALA A 307 17.61 6.69 -29.08
N ASN A 308 18.12 5.92 -28.11
CA ASN A 308 18.32 4.47 -28.24
C ASN A 308 17.04 3.68 -27.93
N TYR A 309 16.19 4.17 -27.03
CA TYR A 309 15.04 3.44 -26.50
C TYR A 309 13.78 4.34 -26.44
N LEU A 310 12.93 4.19 -27.46
CA LEU A 310 11.65 4.89 -27.57
C LEU A 310 10.57 4.28 -26.67
N MET A 311 10.82 4.25 -25.35
CA MET A 311 9.98 3.56 -24.36
C MET A 311 8.57 4.13 -24.22
N ALA A 312 8.41 5.44 -24.44
CA ALA A 312 7.11 6.09 -24.38
C ALA A 312 6.34 5.93 -25.71
N ASP A 313 6.98 5.50 -26.80
CA ASP A 313 6.35 5.46 -28.13
C ASP A 313 5.73 4.11 -28.46
N ILE A 314 4.94 4.13 -29.53
CA ILE A 314 4.19 2.98 -30.00
C ILE A 314 4.49 2.73 -31.48
N ASP A 315 4.64 1.46 -31.81
CA ASP A 315 4.68 0.97 -33.18
C ASP A 315 3.27 1.00 -33.76
N TYR A 316 2.97 2.05 -34.51
CA TYR A 316 1.67 2.28 -35.15
C TYR A 316 1.27 1.16 -36.12
N ALA A 317 2.23 0.45 -36.70
CA ALA A 317 1.94 -0.65 -37.63
C ALA A 317 1.37 -1.87 -36.91
N LYS A 318 1.64 -2.01 -35.60
CA LYS A 318 1.14 -3.11 -34.76
C LYS A 318 -0.15 -2.77 -34.01
N LEU A 319 -0.63 -1.54 -34.12
CA LEU A 319 -1.93 -1.15 -33.56
C LEU A 319 -3.06 -1.92 -34.24
N VAL A 320 -3.98 -2.43 -33.44
CA VAL A 320 -5.14 -3.20 -33.90
C VAL A 320 -6.43 -2.42 -33.69
N ILE A 321 -7.48 -2.80 -34.41
CA ILE A 321 -8.82 -2.21 -34.23
C ILE A 321 -9.25 -2.39 -32.77
N TRP A 322 -9.64 -1.29 -32.14
CA TRP A 322 -10.05 -1.26 -30.75
C TRP A 322 -11.52 -1.66 -30.60
N ASN A 323 -11.75 -2.66 -29.77
CA ASN A 323 -13.05 -3.16 -29.36
C ASN A 323 -13.01 -3.38 -27.83
N PRO A 324 -13.16 -2.31 -27.02
CA PRO A 324 -12.97 -2.41 -25.58
C PRO A 324 -13.93 -3.43 -24.96
N SER A 325 -13.49 -4.11 -23.89
CA SER A 325 -14.40 -4.95 -23.11
C SER A 325 -15.43 -4.10 -22.38
N LEU A 326 -16.63 -4.00 -22.95
CA LEU A 326 -17.72 -3.16 -22.43
C LEU A 326 -18.53 -3.81 -21.28
N LYS A 327 -18.10 -4.95 -20.72
CA LYS A 327 -18.88 -5.65 -19.65
C LYS A 327 -19.08 -4.82 -18.38
N SER A 328 -18.29 -3.76 -18.16
CA SER A 328 -18.38 -2.85 -17.01
C SER A 328 -18.83 -1.43 -17.34
N ILE A 329 -18.95 -1.08 -18.63
CA ILE A 329 -19.35 0.24 -19.12
C ILE A 329 -20.74 0.09 -19.76
N ASN A 330 -21.62 1.08 -19.62
CA ASN A 330 -22.92 1.02 -20.28
C ASN A 330 -22.72 1.01 -21.81
N LYS A 331 -22.71 -0.18 -22.42
CA LYS A 331 -22.37 -0.41 -23.83
C LYS A 331 -23.13 0.52 -24.76
N SER A 332 -24.40 0.83 -24.44
CA SER A 332 -25.24 1.73 -25.23
C SER A 332 -24.70 3.17 -25.33
N LEU A 333 -23.93 3.64 -24.36
CA LEU A 333 -23.40 5.00 -24.34
C LEU A 333 -22.11 5.16 -25.16
N MET A 334 -21.28 4.11 -25.20
CA MET A 334 -20.05 4.14 -25.99
C MET A 334 -20.23 3.70 -27.44
N GLN A 335 -21.23 2.85 -27.71
CA GLN A 335 -21.47 2.30 -29.04
C GLN A 335 -21.58 3.39 -30.13
N PRO A 336 -22.26 4.53 -29.93
CA PRO A 336 -22.33 5.58 -30.93
C PRO A 336 -20.97 6.18 -31.33
N LEU A 337 -20.04 6.29 -30.38
CA LEU A 337 -18.67 6.75 -30.68
C LEU A 337 -17.91 5.69 -31.48
N LEU A 338 -18.00 4.42 -31.07
CA LEU A 338 -17.33 3.31 -31.73
C LEU A 338 -17.87 3.07 -33.15
N ASP A 339 -19.18 3.18 -33.34
CA ASP A 339 -19.85 3.08 -34.64
C ASP A 339 -19.40 4.19 -35.58
N TYR A 340 -19.32 5.43 -35.07
CA TYR A 340 -18.81 6.56 -35.85
C TYR A 340 -17.39 6.27 -36.34
N PHE A 341 -16.45 5.92 -35.46
CA PHE A 341 -15.07 5.61 -35.86
C PHE A 341 -14.97 4.39 -36.78
N SER A 342 -15.83 3.39 -36.63
CA SER A 342 -15.86 2.24 -37.55
C SER A 342 -16.15 2.65 -39.00
N SER A 343 -16.86 3.77 -39.21
CA SER A 343 -17.23 4.26 -40.54
C SER A 343 -16.22 5.21 -41.21
N ILE A 344 -15.33 5.85 -40.44
CA ILE A 344 -14.43 6.90 -40.95
C ILE A 344 -12.93 6.62 -40.72
N GLY A 345 -12.61 5.56 -39.96
CA GLY A 345 -11.25 5.23 -39.53
C GLY A 345 -11.28 4.66 -38.11
N PRO A 346 -11.12 3.33 -37.94
CA PRO A 346 -11.37 2.71 -36.65
C PRO A 346 -10.40 3.22 -35.59
N ALA A 347 -10.92 3.44 -34.38
CA ALA A 347 -10.10 3.63 -33.20
C ALA A 347 -9.16 2.44 -33.02
N ARG A 348 -7.93 2.68 -32.57
CA ARG A 348 -6.92 1.63 -32.45
C ARG A 348 -6.40 1.49 -31.02
N SER A 349 -5.90 0.32 -30.68
CA SER A 349 -5.31 0.04 -29.37
C SER A 349 -4.16 -0.94 -29.49
N PHE A 350 -3.39 -1.09 -28.42
CA PHE A 350 -2.30 -2.07 -28.31
C PHE A 350 -2.81 -3.51 -28.23
N LEU A 351 -4.07 -3.70 -27.85
CA LEU A 351 -4.77 -4.99 -27.89
C LEU A 351 -6.21 -4.77 -28.35
N PRO A 352 -6.87 -5.76 -28.99
CA PRO A 352 -8.24 -5.60 -29.46
C PRO A 352 -9.19 -5.19 -28.32
N ASN A 353 -9.07 -5.85 -27.16
CA ASN A 353 -9.86 -5.57 -25.96
C ASN A 353 -9.13 -4.66 -24.96
N GLY A 354 -8.16 -3.86 -25.42
CA GLY A 354 -7.36 -2.97 -24.58
C GLY A 354 -8.22 -1.98 -23.79
N LYS A 355 -7.71 -1.52 -22.64
CA LYS A 355 -8.46 -0.59 -21.77
C LYS A 355 -8.60 0.79 -22.41
N ALA A 356 -7.59 1.27 -23.13
CA ALA A 356 -7.58 2.57 -23.77
C ALA A 356 -7.43 2.45 -25.29
N GLY A 357 -8.03 3.38 -26.03
CA GLY A 357 -7.89 3.51 -27.47
C GLY A 357 -7.22 4.82 -27.87
N ILE A 358 -6.75 4.89 -29.11
CA ILE A 358 -6.17 6.09 -29.74
C ILE A 358 -6.99 6.41 -30.97
N ILE A 359 -7.35 7.68 -31.11
CA ILE A 359 -8.11 8.23 -32.22
C ILE A 359 -7.51 9.53 -32.73
N ASN A 360 -7.77 9.85 -33.99
CA ASN A 360 -7.45 11.16 -34.55
C ASN A 360 -8.34 12.25 -33.92
N THR A 361 -7.71 13.32 -33.42
CA THR A 361 -8.40 14.39 -32.70
C THR A 361 -9.34 15.18 -33.59
N ALA A 362 -8.99 15.44 -34.86
CA ALA A 362 -9.88 16.16 -35.77
C ALA A 362 -11.19 15.39 -35.98
N LYS A 363 -11.10 14.07 -36.13
CA LYS A 363 -12.28 13.19 -36.23
C LYS A 363 -13.08 13.12 -34.93
N LEU A 364 -12.42 13.16 -33.78
CA LEU A 364 -13.13 13.29 -32.50
C LEU A 364 -13.91 14.61 -32.44
N LYS A 365 -13.30 15.74 -32.82
CA LYS A 365 -13.96 17.04 -32.84
C LYS A 365 -15.16 17.07 -33.77
N GLU A 366 -15.05 16.51 -34.98
CA GLU A 366 -16.19 16.38 -35.91
C GLU A 366 -17.39 15.67 -35.26
N TYR A 367 -17.14 14.56 -34.56
CA TYR A 367 -18.17 13.84 -33.81
C TYR A 367 -18.76 14.68 -32.66
N LEU A 368 -17.90 15.30 -31.86
CA LEU A 368 -18.31 16.06 -30.69
C LEU A 368 -19.08 17.32 -31.07
N ASP A 369 -18.67 18.05 -32.10
CA ASP A 369 -19.36 19.22 -32.64
C ASP A 369 -20.79 18.87 -33.10
N SER A 370 -20.95 17.70 -33.73
CA SER A 370 -22.27 17.21 -34.16
C SER A 370 -23.19 16.89 -32.98
N LYS A 371 -22.65 16.32 -31.89
CA LYS A 371 -23.42 15.89 -30.72
C LYS A 371 -23.64 17.01 -29.69
N TYR A 372 -22.70 17.94 -29.59
CA TYR A 372 -22.60 18.96 -28.56
C TYR A 372 -22.24 20.33 -29.16
N PRO A 373 -23.04 20.86 -30.10
CA PRO A 373 -22.67 22.06 -30.88
C PRO A 373 -22.39 23.29 -30.01
N ASN A 374 -23.06 23.40 -28.87
CA ASN A 374 -22.88 24.51 -27.93
C ASN A 374 -21.50 24.52 -27.22
N TYR A 375 -20.74 23.42 -27.31
CA TYR A 375 -19.43 23.25 -26.67
C TYR A 375 -18.27 23.25 -27.66
N LYS A 376 -18.50 23.56 -28.93
CA LYS A 376 -17.47 23.58 -29.98
C LYS A 376 -16.20 24.35 -29.57
N ASN A 377 -16.36 25.57 -29.07
CA ASN A 377 -15.24 26.40 -28.63
C ASN A 377 -14.41 25.74 -27.51
N VAL A 378 -15.07 24.97 -26.64
CA VAL A 378 -14.39 24.22 -25.56
C VAL A 378 -13.56 23.09 -26.15
N PHE A 379 -14.09 22.35 -27.12
CA PHE A 379 -13.34 21.27 -27.78
C PHE A 379 -12.13 21.82 -28.54
N ASP A 380 -12.27 22.99 -29.15
CA ASP A 380 -11.16 23.66 -29.83
C ASP A 380 -10.05 24.11 -28.89
N GLU A 381 -10.41 24.57 -27.69
CA GLU A 381 -9.47 24.97 -26.64
C GLU A 381 -8.69 23.79 -26.05
N VAL A 382 -9.35 22.66 -25.76
CA VAL A 382 -8.73 21.57 -24.96
C VAL A 382 -8.20 20.39 -25.78
N LEU A 383 -8.68 20.21 -27.01
CA LEU A 383 -8.23 19.11 -27.89
C LEU A 383 -7.28 19.65 -28.96
N THR A 384 -6.06 19.99 -28.56
CA THR A 384 -5.09 20.70 -29.41
C THR A 384 -4.09 19.78 -30.11
N LEU A 385 -3.86 18.59 -29.57
CA LEU A 385 -2.90 17.62 -30.11
C LEU A 385 -3.52 16.76 -31.22
N GLU A 386 -2.70 16.24 -32.14
CA GLU A 386 -3.15 15.47 -33.32
C GLU A 386 -3.94 14.21 -32.96
N GLU A 387 -3.57 13.56 -31.85
CA GLU A 387 -4.18 12.33 -31.37
C GLU A 387 -4.77 12.49 -29.98
N THR A 388 -5.80 11.69 -29.71
CA THR A 388 -6.47 11.63 -28.42
C THR A 388 -6.53 10.19 -27.93
N VAL A 389 -6.14 9.98 -26.67
CA VAL A 389 -6.37 8.72 -25.95
C VAL A 389 -7.79 8.73 -25.41
N VAL A 390 -8.58 7.73 -25.79
CA VAL A 390 -9.94 7.52 -25.29
C VAL A 390 -9.93 6.52 -24.17
N PHE A 391 -10.44 6.94 -23.02
CA PHE A 391 -10.57 6.10 -21.84
C PHE A 391 -12.02 5.79 -21.54
N PRO A 392 -12.43 4.52 -21.48
CA PRO A 392 -13.72 4.10 -20.99
C PRO A 392 -13.60 3.81 -19.48
N THR A 393 -13.62 4.87 -18.67
CA THR A 393 -13.58 4.76 -17.21
C THR A 393 -15.00 4.57 -16.65
N ARG A 394 -15.14 4.14 -15.39
CA ARG A 394 -16.40 4.11 -14.66
C ARG A 394 -16.20 4.77 -13.30
N VAL A 395 -16.78 5.95 -13.09
CA VAL A 395 -16.57 6.69 -11.83
C VAL A 395 -17.58 6.30 -10.76
N TRP A 396 -18.81 5.97 -11.15
CA TRP A 396 -19.84 5.42 -10.26
C TRP A 396 -20.36 4.08 -10.76
N LYS A 397 -20.74 3.20 -9.83
CA LYS A 397 -21.37 1.91 -10.08
C LYS A 397 -22.59 1.72 -9.18
N TYR A 398 -23.62 1.05 -9.70
CA TYR A 398 -24.71 0.58 -8.86
C TYR A 398 -24.24 -0.63 -8.03
N SER A 399 -24.35 -0.50 -6.71
CA SER A 399 -24.09 -1.56 -5.73
C SER A 399 -25.29 -1.62 -4.79
N ASN A 400 -25.99 -2.76 -4.76
CA ASN A 400 -27.23 -2.94 -3.98
C ASN A 400 -28.27 -1.85 -4.27
N ALA A 401 -28.54 -1.58 -5.56
CA ALA A 401 -29.44 -0.53 -6.05
C ALA A 401 -29.07 0.92 -5.66
N LYS A 402 -27.91 1.14 -5.03
CA LYS A 402 -27.37 2.48 -4.72
C LYS A 402 -26.21 2.82 -5.63
N LEU A 403 -26.19 4.04 -6.13
CA LEU A 403 -25.07 4.55 -6.89
C LEU A 403 -23.90 4.87 -5.95
N THR A 404 -22.77 4.22 -6.15
CA THR A 404 -21.58 4.30 -5.29
C THR A 404 -20.36 4.64 -6.13
N LEU A 405 -19.40 5.40 -5.59
CA LEU A 405 -18.13 5.66 -6.27
C LEU A 405 -17.38 4.34 -6.50
N SER A 406 -16.79 4.20 -7.69
CA SER A 406 -15.90 3.08 -8.04
C SER A 406 -14.49 3.63 -8.23
N PRO A 407 -13.74 3.86 -7.13
CA PRO A 407 -12.40 4.42 -7.25
C PRO A 407 -11.38 3.39 -7.75
N ASP A 408 -11.64 2.10 -7.52
CA ASP A 408 -10.77 0.99 -7.87
C ASP A 408 -11.45 -0.03 -8.79
N PRO A 409 -10.75 -0.53 -9.83
CA PRO A 409 -9.35 -0.22 -10.20
C PRO A 409 -9.17 1.08 -10.99
N GLU A 410 -10.26 1.82 -11.25
CA GLU A 410 -10.33 2.85 -12.28
C GLU A 410 -9.31 4.00 -12.13
N SER A 411 -9.03 4.44 -10.90
CA SER A 411 -8.08 5.54 -10.64
C SER A 411 -6.67 5.20 -11.11
N GLY A 412 -6.18 4.01 -10.77
CA GLY A 412 -4.85 3.58 -11.17
C GLY A 412 -4.74 3.12 -12.63
N GLU A 413 -5.84 2.66 -13.24
CA GLU A 413 -5.89 2.44 -14.70
C GLU A 413 -5.67 3.76 -15.47
N ILE A 414 -6.32 4.85 -15.05
CA ILE A 414 -6.11 6.18 -15.64
C ILE A 414 -4.62 6.53 -15.59
N VAL A 415 -4.00 6.43 -14.40
CA VAL A 415 -2.58 6.74 -14.22
C VAL A 415 -1.72 5.90 -15.15
N ALA A 416 -1.83 4.57 -15.07
CA ALA A 416 -0.99 3.65 -15.82
C ALA A 416 -0.99 3.91 -17.33
N PHE A 417 -2.18 4.02 -17.92
CA PHE A 417 -2.30 4.14 -19.36
C PHE A 417 -2.10 5.58 -19.85
N CYS A 418 -2.41 6.61 -19.04
CA CYS A 418 -2.08 7.99 -19.42
C CYS A 418 -0.57 8.20 -19.39
N GLU A 419 0.13 7.72 -18.36
CA GLU A 419 1.59 7.73 -18.34
C GLU A 419 2.17 6.96 -19.53
N LEU A 420 1.58 5.84 -19.93
CA LEU A 420 2.05 5.08 -21.08
C LEU A 420 1.80 5.77 -22.43
N LEU A 421 0.63 6.37 -22.63
CA LEU A 421 0.15 6.77 -23.95
C LEU A 421 0.10 8.29 -24.18
N ALA A 422 -0.06 9.09 -23.13
CA ALA A 422 -0.33 10.52 -23.27
C ALA A 422 0.91 11.40 -23.13
N TYR A 423 2.02 10.88 -22.58
CA TYR A 423 3.23 11.66 -22.29
C TYR A 423 4.48 11.03 -22.93
N ASP A 424 5.44 11.87 -23.33
CA ASP A 424 6.78 11.46 -23.75
C ASP A 424 7.70 11.14 -22.54
N LEU A 425 8.99 10.92 -22.76
CA LEU A 425 9.96 10.69 -21.67
C LEU A 425 10.36 11.96 -20.90
N TYR A 426 10.07 13.16 -21.42
CA TYR A 426 10.30 14.41 -20.72
C TYR A 426 9.09 14.87 -19.90
N GLY A 427 7.98 14.13 -19.98
CA GLY A 427 6.72 14.48 -19.34
C GLY A 427 5.91 15.52 -20.11
N ASN A 428 6.26 15.81 -21.38
CA ASN A 428 5.43 16.62 -22.24
C ASN A 428 4.24 15.80 -22.74
N LYS A 429 3.08 16.47 -22.82
CA LYS A 429 1.86 15.85 -23.32
C LYS A 429 1.94 15.72 -24.84
N LYS A 430 1.81 14.48 -25.34
CA LYS A 430 1.80 14.15 -26.76
C LYS A 430 0.44 13.76 -27.32
N ARG A 431 -0.51 13.41 -26.45
CA ARG A 431 -1.90 13.11 -26.83
C ARG A 431 -2.87 13.75 -25.85
N ASN A 432 -4.00 14.23 -26.35
CA ASN A 432 -5.10 14.63 -25.48
C ASN A 432 -5.65 13.37 -24.78
N VAL A 433 -6.38 13.54 -23.69
CA VAL A 433 -7.00 12.47 -22.93
C VAL A 433 -8.48 12.77 -22.77
N PHE A 434 -9.31 11.89 -23.34
CA PHE A 434 -10.75 12.04 -23.38
C PHE A 434 -11.46 10.89 -22.66
N GLY A 435 -12.33 11.26 -21.71
CA GLY A 435 -13.27 10.35 -21.08
C GLY A 435 -14.69 10.45 -21.65
N ASN A 436 -15.24 9.38 -22.24
CA ASN A 436 -16.54 9.40 -22.91
C ASN A 436 -17.71 8.66 -22.21
N HIS A 437 -18.75 9.39 -21.80
CA HIS A 437 -20.02 8.86 -21.24
C HIS A 437 -19.85 7.85 -20.09
N ILE A 438 -18.83 8.10 -19.28
CA ILE A 438 -18.23 7.18 -18.29
C ILE A 438 -19.03 7.10 -16.97
N VAL A 439 -19.96 8.03 -16.78
CA VAL A 439 -20.29 8.50 -15.44
C VAL A 439 -21.79 8.58 -15.22
N ALA A 440 -22.37 7.56 -14.59
CA ALA A 440 -23.67 7.75 -13.95
C ALA A 440 -23.48 8.75 -12.80
N ILE A 441 -24.15 9.89 -12.86
CA ILE A 441 -24.15 10.87 -11.77
C ILE A 441 -25.52 10.83 -11.12
N PRO A 442 -25.60 10.80 -9.77
CA PRO A 442 -26.88 11.01 -9.09
C PRO A 442 -27.55 12.31 -9.60
N PRO A 443 -28.87 12.33 -9.85
CA PRO A 443 -29.55 13.53 -10.40
C PRO A 443 -29.36 14.80 -9.55
N ASP A 444 -29.08 14.64 -8.26
CA ASP A 444 -28.84 15.69 -7.26
C ASP A 444 -27.36 16.10 -7.14
N LYS A 445 -26.45 15.42 -7.83
CA LYS A 445 -25.01 15.73 -7.83
C LYS A 445 -24.64 16.40 -9.15
N THR A 446 -23.92 17.51 -9.08
CA THR A 446 -23.07 17.97 -10.19
C THR A 446 -21.71 17.30 -10.03
N PHE A 447 -20.99 17.05 -11.13
CA PHE A 447 -19.58 16.69 -11.02
C PHE A 447 -18.82 17.90 -10.46
N SER A 448 -18.75 17.99 -9.14
CA SER A 448 -17.93 18.96 -8.45
C SER A 448 -16.49 18.58 -8.72
N SER A 449 -15.72 19.53 -9.24
CA SER A 449 -14.26 19.53 -9.17
C SER A 449 -13.77 19.06 -7.80
N VAL A 450 -12.53 18.56 -7.71
CA VAL A 450 -11.93 17.82 -6.57
C VAL A 450 -11.90 18.59 -5.22
N GLU A 451 -12.54 19.76 -5.12
CA GLU A 451 -12.70 20.57 -3.91
C GLU A 451 -13.76 19.99 -2.95
N GLY A 452 -13.46 20.02 -1.65
CA GLY A 452 -14.36 19.54 -0.58
C GLY A 452 -14.23 18.04 -0.26
N LYS A 453 -14.82 17.63 0.87
CA LYS A 453 -14.69 16.27 1.43
C LYS A 453 -15.21 15.18 0.49
N ASP A 454 -16.26 15.46 -0.28
CA ASP A 454 -16.86 14.53 -1.25
C ASP A 454 -16.05 14.45 -2.57
N GLY A 455 -15.34 15.53 -2.94
CA GLY A 455 -14.58 15.65 -4.18
C GLY A 455 -13.16 15.07 -4.09
N ASN A 456 -12.54 15.12 -2.89
CA ASN A 456 -11.15 14.74 -2.64
C ASN A 456 -10.93 13.22 -2.51
N ASN A 457 -11.22 12.47 -3.58
CA ASN A 457 -11.01 11.03 -3.66
C ASN A 457 -10.09 10.66 -4.84
N LYS A 458 -9.51 9.46 -4.82
CA LYS A 458 -8.48 9.04 -5.78
C LYS A 458 -8.91 9.03 -7.24
N ILE A 459 -10.16 8.68 -7.56
CA ILE A 459 -10.63 8.68 -8.95
C ILE A 459 -10.80 10.10 -9.49
N ASN A 460 -11.32 11.02 -8.67
CA ASN A 460 -11.44 12.41 -9.04
C ASN A 460 -10.07 13.09 -9.19
N LYS A 461 -9.11 12.78 -8.30
CA LYS A 461 -7.71 13.23 -8.43
C LYS A 461 -7.08 12.74 -9.73
N ALA A 462 -7.25 11.45 -10.06
CA ALA A 462 -6.72 10.89 -11.30
C ALA A 462 -7.34 11.55 -12.54
N ILE A 463 -8.67 11.71 -12.58
CA ILE A 463 -9.35 12.41 -13.68
C ILE A 463 -8.83 13.84 -13.82
N ALA A 464 -8.81 14.60 -12.72
CA ALA A 464 -8.39 16.00 -12.75
C ALA A 464 -6.91 16.18 -13.12
N THR A 465 -6.07 15.18 -12.85
CA THR A 465 -4.64 15.21 -13.18
C THR A 465 -4.40 14.89 -14.65
N TYR A 466 -5.18 13.99 -15.24
CA TYR A 466 -4.84 13.39 -16.54
C TYR A 466 -5.79 13.78 -17.69
N PHE A 467 -7.08 13.98 -17.43
CA PHE A 467 -8.07 14.19 -18.48
C PHE A 467 -8.07 15.65 -18.96
N ASP A 468 -8.20 15.86 -20.26
CA ASP A 468 -8.45 17.18 -20.86
C ASP A 468 -9.93 17.43 -21.04
N LEU A 469 -10.68 16.36 -21.32
CA LEU A 469 -12.10 16.41 -21.59
C LEU A 469 -12.80 15.20 -20.97
N LEU A 470 -13.90 15.44 -20.28
CA LEU A 470 -14.78 14.41 -19.74
C LEU A 470 -16.22 14.72 -20.13
N ILE A 471 -16.90 13.74 -20.71
CA ILE A 471 -18.35 13.79 -20.97
C ILE A 471 -19.04 12.78 -20.07
N LEU A 472 -20.06 13.26 -19.36
CA LEU A 472 -20.79 12.50 -18.36
C LEU A 472 -21.99 11.80 -19.00
N SER A 473 -22.60 10.81 -18.33
CA SER A 473 -23.71 10.06 -18.93
C SER A 473 -24.97 10.91 -19.15
N ASN A 474 -25.11 12.02 -18.42
CA ASN A 474 -26.18 13.01 -18.60
C ASN A 474 -25.88 14.05 -19.70
N GLY A 475 -24.74 13.93 -20.40
CA GLY A 475 -24.33 14.85 -21.46
C GLY A 475 -23.61 16.11 -20.98
N GLN A 476 -23.37 16.27 -19.67
CA GLN A 476 -22.55 17.37 -19.15
C GLN A 476 -21.11 17.23 -19.66
N VAL A 477 -20.57 18.33 -20.17
CA VAL A 477 -19.17 18.46 -20.63
C VAL A 477 -18.34 19.10 -19.53
N VAL A 478 -17.21 18.48 -19.18
CA VAL A 478 -16.26 18.94 -18.17
C VAL A 478 -14.88 19.03 -18.82
N SER A 479 -14.33 20.24 -18.87
CA SER A 479 -13.01 20.54 -19.43
C SER A 479 -12.12 21.35 -18.49
N LYS A 480 -12.69 21.81 -17.36
CA LYS A 480 -11.97 22.55 -16.32
C LYS A 480 -11.97 21.72 -15.05
N PHE A 481 -10.79 21.20 -14.71
CA PHE A 481 -10.59 20.42 -13.51
C PHE A 481 -9.86 21.29 -12.48
N LYS A 482 -10.38 21.34 -11.25
CA LYS A 482 -9.63 21.92 -10.13
C LYS A 482 -8.99 20.81 -9.33
N LEU A 483 -7.68 20.84 -9.20
CA LEU A 483 -6.94 19.97 -8.30
C LEU A 483 -7.01 20.52 -6.86
N PRO A 484 -6.99 19.67 -5.83
CA PRO A 484 -6.85 20.13 -4.45
C PRO A 484 -5.56 20.94 -4.32
N THR A 485 -5.65 22.14 -3.77
CA THR A 485 -4.44 22.89 -3.40
C THR A 485 -3.72 22.10 -2.32
N LEU A 486 -2.53 21.60 -2.65
CA LEU A 486 -1.62 21.06 -1.64
C LEU A 486 -1.30 22.20 -0.68
N ILE A 487 -1.70 22.05 0.57
CA ILE A 487 -1.30 23.00 1.62
C ILE A 487 0.17 22.71 1.90
N ALA A 488 1.04 23.63 1.48
CA ALA A 488 2.44 23.59 1.84
C ALA A 488 2.57 23.60 3.36
N THR A 489 3.42 22.73 3.88
CA THR A 489 3.74 22.62 5.29
C THR A 489 5.14 23.17 5.52
N SER A 490 5.30 24.08 6.48
CA SER A 490 6.63 24.53 6.90
C SER A 490 7.29 23.56 7.89
N TYR A 491 6.73 22.35 8.05
CA TYR A 491 7.16 21.40 9.05
C TYR A 491 8.45 20.70 8.62
N SER A 492 9.47 20.81 9.45
CA SER A 492 10.75 20.14 9.27
C SER A 492 11.16 19.55 10.62
N PRO A 493 11.04 18.22 10.80
CA PRO A 493 11.42 17.59 12.06
C PRO A 493 12.93 17.74 12.27
N VAL A 494 13.32 18.00 13.52
CA VAL A 494 14.73 18.27 13.89
C VAL A 494 15.38 17.13 14.68
N ASP A 495 14.57 16.33 15.37
CA ASP A 495 15.02 15.22 16.22
C ASP A 495 13.88 14.20 16.33
N ILE A 496 14.23 12.92 16.25
CA ILE A 496 13.30 11.79 16.21
C ILE A 496 12.33 11.74 17.41
N LYS A 497 12.77 12.21 18.59
CA LYS A 497 11.99 12.20 19.83
C LYS A 497 11.00 13.36 19.91
N THR A 498 11.31 14.46 19.23
CA THR A 498 10.46 15.66 19.20
C THR A 498 9.25 15.50 18.27
N VAL A 499 9.29 14.51 17.38
CA VAL A 499 8.17 14.18 16.49
C VAL A 499 7.11 13.44 17.29
N LEU A 500 6.04 14.14 17.65
CA LEU A 500 4.92 13.61 18.42
C LEU A 500 3.65 13.63 17.57
N PRO A 501 2.78 12.62 17.71
CA PRO A 501 1.52 12.61 16.99
C PRO A 501 0.53 13.62 17.60
N HIS A 502 -0.39 14.14 16.79
CA HIS A 502 -1.46 15.05 17.20
C HIS A 502 -2.43 14.39 18.20
N THR A 503 -2.60 13.07 18.11
CA THR A 503 -3.44 12.24 18.98
C THR A 503 -2.82 10.84 19.10
N SER A 504 -3.51 9.87 19.70
CA SER A 504 -3.14 8.45 19.52
C SER A 504 -3.04 8.11 18.03
N THR A 505 -2.04 7.28 17.69
CA THR A 505 -1.67 6.99 16.31
C THR A 505 -2.69 6.07 15.61
N GLU A 506 -3.39 5.18 16.32
CA GLU A 506 -4.38 4.24 15.75
C GLU A 506 -5.17 3.47 16.83
N GLU A 507 -6.10 2.57 16.43
CA GLU A 507 -6.79 1.55 17.28
C GLU A 507 -5.82 0.54 17.96
N VAL A 508 -4.50 0.74 17.77
CA VAL A 508 -3.35 -0.15 17.99
C VAL A 508 -2.89 -0.22 19.46
N ALA A 509 -3.82 -0.05 20.40
CA ALA A 509 -3.61 -0.54 21.75
C ALA A 509 -3.25 -2.04 21.71
N VAL A 510 -4.05 -2.82 20.95
CA VAL A 510 -3.91 -4.29 20.85
C VAL A 510 -2.60 -4.70 20.23
N VAL A 511 -2.29 -4.18 19.04
CA VAL A 511 -1.11 -4.57 18.28
C VAL A 511 0.17 -4.17 19.02
N SER A 512 0.26 -2.95 19.54
CA SER A 512 1.47 -2.50 20.23
C SER A 512 1.67 -3.24 21.54
N THR A 513 0.60 -3.42 22.32
CA THR A 513 0.62 -4.24 23.53
C THR A 513 1.10 -5.64 23.20
N TYR A 514 0.53 -6.26 22.17
CA TYR A 514 0.89 -7.60 21.77
C TYR A 514 2.36 -7.73 21.39
N LEU A 515 2.84 -6.88 20.47
CA LEU A 515 4.21 -6.95 19.98
C LEU A 515 5.19 -6.74 21.13
N ASN A 516 4.89 -5.83 22.06
CA ASN A 516 5.64 -5.71 23.30
C ASN A 516 5.56 -7.01 24.14
N GLN A 517 4.36 -7.50 24.46
CA GLN A 517 4.21 -8.68 25.33
C GLN A 517 4.90 -9.92 24.77
N SER A 518 4.76 -10.21 23.48
CA SER A 518 5.41 -11.34 22.83
C SER A 518 6.93 -11.21 22.73
N THR A 519 7.44 -9.97 22.66
CA THR A 519 8.88 -9.71 22.47
C THR A 519 9.63 -9.55 23.80
N ILE A 520 8.99 -8.95 24.82
CA ILE A 520 9.65 -8.52 26.06
C ILE A 520 9.33 -9.43 27.25
N LYS A 521 8.05 -9.64 27.54
CA LYS A 521 7.61 -10.02 28.90
C LYS A 521 6.96 -11.40 29.00
N SER A 522 6.48 -11.97 27.90
CA SER A 522 5.65 -13.16 27.94
C SER A 522 6.07 -14.22 26.94
N SER A 523 5.55 -15.43 27.12
CA SER A 523 5.68 -16.54 26.18
C SER A 523 4.40 -16.75 25.36
N TRP A 524 3.61 -15.68 25.17
CA TRP A 524 2.44 -15.73 24.32
C TRP A 524 2.86 -15.74 22.85
N GLU A 525 2.32 -16.68 22.10
CA GLU A 525 2.53 -16.84 20.66
C GLU A 525 1.38 -16.19 19.88
N LEU A 526 1.69 -15.51 18.77
CA LEU A 526 0.67 -14.97 17.88
C LEU A 526 -0.06 -16.10 17.17
N CYS A 527 -1.36 -16.23 17.41
CA CYS A 527 -2.19 -17.12 16.60
C CYS A 527 -2.88 -16.40 15.46
N PHE A 528 -3.27 -15.14 15.67
CA PHE A 528 -4.00 -14.35 14.69
C PHE A 528 -3.81 -12.87 14.98
N ILE A 529 -3.68 -12.06 13.94
CA ILE A 529 -3.75 -10.60 14.01
C ILE A 529 -4.53 -10.11 12.80
N HIS A 530 -5.47 -9.19 13.02
CA HIS A 530 -6.24 -8.60 11.95
C HIS A 530 -5.37 -7.63 11.16
N THR A 531 -5.37 -7.81 9.84
CA THR A 531 -4.64 -6.95 8.89
C THR A 531 -5.64 -6.35 7.91
N HIS A 532 -5.62 -5.02 7.72
CA HIS A 532 -6.68 -4.30 6.99
C HIS A 532 -6.77 -4.61 5.48
N HIS A 533 -5.72 -5.19 4.87
CA HIS A 533 -5.56 -5.26 3.41
C HIS A 533 -5.82 -6.64 2.78
N SER A 534 -6.11 -7.69 3.56
CA SER A 534 -6.34 -9.03 3.00
C SER A 534 -7.81 -9.43 2.95
N SER A 535 -8.25 -9.99 1.82
CA SER A 535 -9.58 -10.60 1.66
C SER A 535 -9.71 -11.93 2.43
N TRP A 536 -8.59 -12.52 2.84
CA TRP A 536 -8.51 -13.78 3.56
C TRP A 536 -7.46 -13.69 4.66
N GLN A 537 -7.81 -14.13 5.86
CA GLN A 537 -6.87 -14.12 6.98
C GLN A 537 -6.54 -15.55 7.40
N GLN A 538 -5.47 -15.69 8.18
CA GLN A 538 -5.02 -16.97 8.68
C GLN A 538 -4.93 -16.92 10.19
N ILE A 539 -5.49 -17.95 10.83
CA ILE A 539 -5.17 -18.29 12.21
C ILE A 539 -4.21 -19.48 12.19
N SER A 540 -3.16 -19.42 13.00
CA SER A 540 -2.22 -20.52 13.19
C SER A 540 -2.20 -20.93 14.66
N ILE A 541 -2.53 -22.18 14.95
CA ILE A 541 -2.60 -22.71 16.32
C ILE A 541 -1.71 -23.96 16.38
N ASN A 542 -0.61 -23.90 17.12
CA ASN A 542 0.45 -24.93 17.18
C ASN A 542 0.89 -25.44 15.79
N GLY A 543 1.13 -24.52 14.85
CA GLY A 543 1.58 -24.84 13.50
C GLY A 543 0.47 -25.33 12.55
N ILE A 544 -0.75 -25.59 13.04
CA ILE A 544 -1.90 -25.88 12.18
C ILE A 544 -2.48 -24.55 11.70
N GLN A 545 -2.51 -24.34 10.39
CA GLN A 545 -3.08 -23.14 9.79
C GLN A 545 -4.51 -23.38 9.34
N GLN A 546 -5.40 -22.43 9.64
CA GLN A 546 -6.76 -22.41 9.13
C GLN A 546 -7.07 -21.06 8.48
N LYS A 547 -7.63 -21.12 7.28
CA LYS A 547 -8.07 -19.93 6.54
C LYS A 547 -9.39 -19.43 7.10
N ILE A 548 -9.50 -18.12 7.27
CA ILE A 548 -10.70 -17.47 7.77
C ILE A 548 -11.14 -16.38 6.78
N ASN A 549 -12.46 -16.28 6.57
CA ASN A 549 -13.06 -15.22 5.76
C ASN A 549 -13.04 -13.90 6.55
N ARG A 550 -12.68 -12.79 5.89
CA ARG A 550 -12.73 -11.43 6.46
C ARG A 550 -14.10 -11.08 7.08
N VAL A 551 -15.18 -11.66 6.56
CA VAL A 551 -16.55 -11.42 7.06
C VAL A 551 -16.85 -12.22 8.34
N SER A 552 -16.22 -13.38 8.53
CA SER A 552 -16.50 -14.29 9.66
C SER A 552 -15.71 -13.99 10.93
N THR A 553 -14.61 -13.24 10.87
CA THR A 553 -13.83 -12.86 12.06
C THR A 553 -13.48 -11.39 12.02
N LYS A 554 -14.20 -10.62 12.81
CA LYS A 554 -13.91 -9.21 13.10
C LYS A 554 -12.97 -9.02 14.30
N LEU A 555 -12.57 -10.11 14.96
CA LEU A 555 -11.67 -10.06 16.11
C LEU A 555 -10.31 -9.51 15.67
N ASP A 556 -9.68 -8.67 16.48
CA ASP A 556 -8.38 -8.07 16.16
C ASP A 556 -7.18 -8.99 16.43
N LEU A 557 -7.22 -9.82 17.49
CA LEU A 557 -6.05 -10.57 17.94
C LEU A 557 -6.43 -11.90 18.60
N VAL A 558 -5.64 -12.94 18.34
CA VAL A 558 -5.65 -14.18 19.12
C VAL A 558 -4.22 -14.54 19.50
N MET A 559 -4.02 -14.84 20.77
CA MET A 559 -2.73 -15.29 21.29
C MET A 559 -2.88 -16.61 22.04
N GLN A 560 -1.83 -17.42 22.02
CA GLN A 560 -1.79 -18.69 22.73
C GLN A 560 -0.58 -18.76 23.68
N GLN A 561 -0.81 -19.26 24.89
CA GLN A 561 0.26 -19.68 25.78
C GLN A 561 -0.08 -21.05 26.36
N LYS A 562 0.63 -22.09 25.92
CA LYS A 562 0.30 -23.50 26.22
C LYS A 562 -1.15 -23.81 25.83
N ASN A 563 -2.05 -24.04 26.79
CA ASN A 563 -3.47 -24.30 26.57
C ASN A 563 -4.36 -23.06 26.86
N LYS A 564 -3.77 -21.89 27.12
CA LYS A 564 -4.50 -20.64 27.36
C LYS A 564 -4.58 -19.82 26.08
N PHE A 565 -5.71 -19.15 25.87
CA PHE A 565 -5.96 -18.31 24.71
C PHE A 565 -6.53 -16.95 25.15
N MET A 566 -5.92 -15.88 24.65
CA MET A 566 -6.45 -14.52 24.76
C MET A 566 -7.09 -14.12 23.44
N LEU A 567 -8.38 -13.76 23.48
CA LEU A 567 -9.14 -13.30 22.32
C LEU A 567 -9.38 -11.80 22.49
N ALA A 568 -8.69 -10.98 21.71
CA ALA A 568 -8.59 -9.55 21.96
C ALA A 568 -9.25 -8.70 20.86
N GLU A 569 -9.94 -7.64 21.29
CA GLU A 569 -10.52 -6.61 20.44
C GLU A 569 -10.07 -5.21 20.90
N GLY A 570 -9.66 -4.38 19.95
CA GLY A 570 -9.15 -3.03 20.17
C GLY A 570 -10.09 -1.96 19.67
N LYS A 571 -10.19 -0.86 20.40
CA LYS A 571 -10.88 0.36 19.94
C LYS A 571 -10.16 1.61 20.42
N ASP A 572 -10.44 2.73 19.78
CA ASP A 572 -9.89 4.03 20.21
C ASP A 572 -10.44 4.50 21.57
N LYS A 573 -11.65 4.11 21.95
CA LYS A 573 -12.35 4.62 23.14
C LYS A 573 -13.25 3.55 23.77
N TYR A 574 -13.46 3.67 25.08
CA TYR A 574 -14.35 2.81 25.86
C TYR A 574 -15.75 2.64 25.24
N GLN A 575 -16.38 3.73 24.82
CA GLN A 575 -17.75 3.70 24.28
C GLN A 575 -17.84 2.98 22.93
N SER A 576 -16.76 3.01 22.14
CA SER A 576 -16.70 2.28 20.88
C SER A 576 -16.77 0.77 21.13
N ILE A 577 -16.14 0.27 22.20
CA ILE A 577 -16.20 -1.15 22.60
C ILE A 577 -17.64 -1.54 22.92
N LEU A 578 -18.31 -0.78 23.80
CA LEU A 578 -19.67 -1.10 24.24
C LEU A 578 -20.70 -1.05 23.11
N SER A 579 -20.45 -0.24 22.08
CA SER A 579 -21.38 -0.05 20.95
C SER A 579 -21.29 -1.12 19.87
N ASP A 580 -20.19 -1.87 19.76
CA ASP A 580 -20.00 -2.85 18.69
C ASP A 580 -20.48 -4.26 19.09
N ARG A 581 -21.76 -4.50 18.79
CA ARG A 581 -22.41 -5.80 19.02
C ARG A 581 -21.81 -6.96 18.22
N LYS A 582 -20.94 -6.70 17.23
CA LYS A 582 -20.32 -7.75 16.40
C LYS A 582 -19.16 -8.44 17.11
N ILE A 583 -18.60 -7.82 18.14
CA ILE A 583 -17.43 -8.35 18.88
C ILE A 583 -17.75 -9.73 19.47
N LYS A 584 -18.90 -9.86 20.15
CA LYS A 584 -19.33 -11.11 20.79
C LYS A 584 -19.38 -12.28 19.80
N GLN A 585 -20.00 -12.05 18.64
CA GLN A 585 -20.10 -13.08 17.60
C GLN A 585 -18.72 -13.44 17.05
N ALA A 586 -17.83 -12.46 16.83
CA ALA A 586 -16.48 -12.73 16.35
C ALA A 586 -15.65 -13.56 17.35
N ILE A 587 -15.71 -13.24 18.65
CA ILE A 587 -15.05 -14.01 19.70
C ILE A 587 -15.59 -15.44 19.76
N LYS A 588 -16.91 -15.61 19.62
CA LYS A 588 -17.55 -16.93 19.58
C LYS A 588 -17.06 -17.75 18.39
N ASP A 589 -17.08 -17.19 17.19
CA ASP A 589 -16.67 -17.88 15.96
C ASP A 589 -15.20 -18.32 16.03
N VAL A 590 -14.32 -17.46 16.56
CA VAL A 590 -12.91 -17.80 16.81
C VAL A 590 -12.77 -18.89 17.87
N SER A 591 -13.57 -18.85 18.93
CA SER A 591 -13.54 -19.87 19.98
C SER A 591 -13.89 -21.25 19.45
N GLU A 592 -14.88 -21.35 18.55
CA GLU A 592 -15.26 -22.60 17.88
C GLU A 592 -14.13 -23.11 16.97
N ILE A 593 -13.42 -22.21 16.28
CA ILE A 593 -12.23 -22.54 15.49
C ILE A 593 -11.10 -23.10 16.39
N ILE A 594 -10.84 -22.48 17.53
CA ILE A 594 -9.84 -22.94 18.50
C ILE A 594 -10.19 -24.34 18.98
N ASP A 595 -11.44 -24.59 19.39
CA ASP A 595 -11.87 -25.90 19.91
C ASP A 595 -11.76 -27.01 18.87
N LYS A 596 -12.09 -26.69 17.61
CA LYS A 596 -11.95 -27.63 16.49
C LYS A 596 -10.49 -27.96 16.20
N THR A 597 -9.60 -26.96 16.30
CA THR A 597 -8.19 -27.07 15.92
C THR A 597 -7.32 -27.62 17.05
N TYR A 598 -7.62 -27.25 18.29
CA TYR A 598 -6.84 -27.55 19.49
C TYR A 598 -7.64 -28.39 20.48
N ARG A 599 -7.54 -29.72 20.34
CA ARG A 599 -8.34 -30.71 21.07
C ARG A 599 -7.99 -30.88 22.56
N LYS A 600 -7.05 -30.11 23.12
CA LYS A 600 -6.75 -30.15 24.57
C LYS A 600 -7.74 -29.25 25.30
N ASN A 601 -8.03 -29.56 26.57
CA ASN A 601 -8.80 -28.67 27.45
C ASN A 601 -8.11 -27.31 27.52
N ASN A 602 -8.68 -26.35 26.80
CA ASN A 602 -8.15 -25.01 26.65
C ASN A 602 -8.92 -24.02 27.52
N VAL A 603 -8.23 -22.98 27.97
CA VAL A 603 -8.79 -21.86 28.76
C VAL A 603 -8.82 -20.64 27.85
N LYS A 604 -9.98 -20.02 27.69
CA LYS A 604 -10.20 -18.84 26.82
C LYS A 604 -10.72 -17.69 27.67
N PHE A 605 -10.23 -16.48 27.39
CA PHE A 605 -10.76 -15.27 27.99
C PHE A 605 -10.78 -14.14 26.96
N ASP A 606 -11.74 -13.23 27.16
CA ASP A 606 -11.93 -12.09 26.27
C ASP A 606 -11.11 -10.90 26.80
N ALA A 607 -10.44 -10.17 25.91
CA ALA A 607 -9.66 -9.00 26.26
C ALA A 607 -10.12 -7.79 25.44
N PHE A 608 -10.60 -6.76 26.11
CA PHE A 608 -11.05 -5.52 25.47
C PHE A 608 -10.04 -4.42 25.74
N LEU A 609 -9.48 -3.81 24.69
CA LEU A 609 -8.41 -2.84 24.81
C LEU A 609 -8.81 -1.49 24.23
N TYR A 610 -8.45 -0.40 24.90
CA TYR A 610 -8.57 0.94 24.33
C TYR A 610 -7.53 1.93 24.84
N ASN A 611 -7.30 2.95 24.01
CA ASN A 611 -6.42 4.06 24.34
C ASN A 611 -7.17 5.12 25.17
N LEU A 612 -6.64 5.46 26.35
CA LEU A 612 -7.08 6.60 27.13
C LEU A 612 -6.22 7.80 26.75
N GLY A 613 -6.83 8.79 26.09
CA GLY A 613 -6.17 10.07 25.83
C GLY A 613 -5.94 10.82 27.14
N THR A 614 -4.68 10.97 27.54
CA THR A 614 -4.30 11.75 28.73
C THR A 614 -3.90 13.16 28.30
N THR A 615 -4.48 14.18 28.93
CA THR A 615 -4.08 15.58 28.67
C THR A 615 -2.93 15.96 29.60
N PRO A 616 -1.89 16.65 29.11
CA PRO A 616 -0.67 16.93 29.89
C PRO A 616 -0.88 17.89 31.08
N THR A 617 -2.08 18.46 31.26
CA THR A 617 -2.36 19.43 32.33
C THR A 617 -2.61 18.80 33.71
N LYS A 618 -2.83 17.49 33.82
CA LYS A 618 -2.88 16.77 35.10
C LYS A 618 -2.13 15.44 35.01
N ASP A 619 -1.89 14.83 36.17
CA ASP A 619 -1.24 13.52 36.27
C ASP A 619 -2.05 12.45 35.51
N PRO A 620 -1.48 11.77 34.50
CA PRO A 620 -2.10 10.65 33.80
C PRO A 620 -2.66 9.57 34.73
N ASP A 621 -2.02 9.33 35.87
CA ASP A 621 -2.42 8.32 36.84
C ASP A 621 -3.79 8.63 37.48
N TYR A 622 -4.12 9.91 37.66
CA TYR A 622 -5.43 10.33 38.17
C TYR A 622 -6.56 9.99 37.18
N TYR A 623 -6.33 10.23 35.89
CA TYR A 623 -7.33 9.96 34.85
C TYR A 623 -7.59 8.47 34.69
N VAL A 624 -6.54 7.65 34.71
CA VAL A 624 -6.69 6.21 34.55
C VAL A 624 -7.40 5.57 35.74
N ASP A 625 -7.18 6.06 36.96
CA ASP A 625 -7.88 5.55 38.16
C ASP A 625 -9.39 5.89 38.12
N SER A 626 -9.73 7.11 37.68
CA SER A 626 -11.13 7.49 37.43
C SER A 626 -11.76 6.62 36.34
N GLU A 627 -11.06 6.44 35.22
CA GLU A 627 -11.53 5.63 34.10
C GLU A 627 -11.71 4.15 34.50
N ALA A 628 -10.77 3.60 35.26
CA ALA A 628 -10.86 2.23 35.79
C ALA A 628 -12.08 2.06 36.71
N SER A 629 -12.40 3.07 37.52
CA SER A 629 -13.59 3.07 38.37
C SER A 629 -14.88 3.09 37.52
N THR A 630 -14.91 3.86 36.43
CA THR A 630 -16.02 3.88 35.47
C THR A 630 -16.19 2.51 34.80
N VAL A 631 -15.11 1.91 34.31
CA VAL A 631 -15.13 0.57 33.70
C VAL A 631 -15.61 -0.47 34.72
N GLN A 632 -15.10 -0.43 35.95
CA GLN A 632 -15.52 -1.33 37.03
C GLN A 632 -17.01 -1.19 37.34
N GLY A 633 -17.55 0.03 37.32
CA GLY A 633 -18.98 0.30 37.44
C GLY A 633 -19.78 -0.31 36.29
N GLY A 634 -19.32 -0.11 35.05
CA GLY A 634 -19.95 -0.68 33.85
C GLY A 634 -19.97 -2.21 33.84
N ILE A 635 -18.91 -2.86 34.34
CA ILE A 635 -18.85 -4.32 34.54
C ILE A 635 -19.94 -4.76 35.51
N LYS A 636 -20.05 -4.11 36.68
CA LYS A 636 -21.06 -4.44 37.71
C LYS A 636 -22.50 -4.21 37.22
N MET A 637 -22.70 -3.23 36.36
CA MET A 637 -24.00 -2.94 35.73
C MET A 637 -24.33 -3.87 34.56
N GLY A 638 -23.42 -4.80 34.18
CA GLY A 638 -23.65 -5.75 33.11
C GLY A 638 -23.53 -5.17 31.70
N HIS A 639 -22.88 -4.02 31.52
CA HIS A 639 -22.72 -3.39 30.19
C HIS A 639 -21.96 -4.27 29.19
N PHE A 640 -21.14 -5.21 29.69
CA PHE A 640 -20.38 -6.14 28.87
C PHE A 640 -21.15 -7.40 28.46
N ASN A 641 -22.36 -7.63 28.99
CA ASN A 641 -23.15 -8.85 28.72
C ASN A 641 -23.45 -9.05 27.22
N ASP A 642 -23.57 -7.95 26.48
CA ASP A 642 -23.89 -7.94 25.05
C ASP A 642 -22.66 -8.06 24.14
N ILE A 643 -21.44 -7.92 24.69
CA ILE A 643 -20.19 -7.92 23.90
C ILE A 643 -19.21 -9.02 24.31
N ALA A 644 -19.22 -9.47 25.56
CA ALA A 644 -18.42 -10.60 26.03
C ALA A 644 -19.09 -11.93 25.69
N ASN A 645 -18.28 -12.89 25.26
CA ASN A 645 -18.67 -14.27 25.03
C ASN A 645 -18.26 -15.17 26.21
N SER A 646 -17.20 -14.82 26.95
CA SER A 646 -16.77 -15.48 28.17
C SER A 646 -17.18 -14.70 29.42
N GLU A 647 -17.48 -15.39 30.52
CA GLU A 647 -17.63 -14.75 31.84
C GLU A 647 -16.27 -14.24 32.37
N SER A 648 -15.17 -14.88 31.96
CA SER A 648 -13.81 -14.41 32.21
C SER A 648 -13.38 -13.44 31.12
N TYR A 649 -13.40 -12.15 31.42
CA TYR A 649 -12.88 -11.10 30.53
C TYR A 649 -12.12 -10.01 31.29
N VAL A 650 -11.22 -9.32 30.57
CA VAL A 650 -10.42 -8.20 31.08
C VAL A 650 -10.57 -6.99 30.17
N VAL A 651 -10.64 -5.81 30.77
CA VAL A 651 -10.55 -4.53 30.07
C VAL A 651 -9.17 -3.94 30.35
N ILE A 652 -8.41 -3.67 29.30
CA ILE A 652 -7.04 -3.16 29.36
C ILE A 652 -7.05 -1.73 28.85
N ILE A 653 -6.86 -0.79 29.77
CA ILE A 653 -6.76 0.64 29.48
C ILE A 653 -5.28 0.92 29.19
N VAL A 654 -4.98 1.37 27.97
CA VAL A 654 -3.65 1.75 27.53
C VAL A 654 -3.52 3.28 27.62
N TYR A 655 -2.48 3.77 28.26
CA TYR A 655 -2.25 5.22 28.42
C TYR A 655 -0.76 5.54 28.39
N THR A 656 -0.42 6.81 28.19
CA THR A 656 0.96 7.30 28.33
C THR A 656 1.12 8.09 29.61
N ASP A 657 2.24 7.85 30.31
CA ASP A 657 2.62 8.65 31.46
C ASP A 657 3.21 10.01 31.05
N LYS A 658 3.57 10.84 32.04
CA LYS A 658 4.14 12.18 31.82
C LYS A 658 5.48 12.20 31.06
N PHE A 659 6.12 11.03 30.91
CA PHE A 659 7.36 10.86 30.16
C PHE A 659 7.11 10.19 28.80
N ASN A 660 5.85 10.13 28.35
CA ASN A 660 5.43 9.49 27.12
C ASN A 660 5.74 7.99 27.07
N ARG A 661 5.80 7.33 28.23
CA ARG A 661 5.98 5.87 28.31
C ARG A 661 4.62 5.21 28.41
N THR A 662 4.42 4.13 27.67
CA THR A 662 3.16 3.40 27.71
C THR A 662 3.00 2.64 29.03
N LYS A 663 1.81 2.74 29.59
CA LYS A 663 1.35 2.11 30.81
C LYS A 663 0.01 1.43 30.57
N PHE A 664 -0.29 0.49 31.46
CA PHE A 664 -1.50 -0.33 31.38
C PHE A 664 -2.25 -0.31 32.70
N ARG A 665 -3.58 -0.31 32.61
CA ARG A 665 -4.47 -0.57 33.76
C ARG A 665 -5.45 -1.67 33.38
N LEU A 666 -5.46 -2.74 34.17
CA LEU A 666 -6.29 -3.91 33.93
C LEU A 666 -7.49 -3.89 34.89
N VAL A 667 -8.69 -4.03 34.35
CA VAL A 667 -9.94 -4.16 35.11
C VAL A 667 -10.58 -5.48 34.73
N PHE A 668 -10.78 -6.37 35.70
CA PHE A 668 -11.21 -7.76 35.47
C PHE A 668 -12.69 -7.94 35.77
N SER A 669 -13.33 -8.89 35.08
CA SER A 669 -14.64 -9.41 35.47
C SER A 669 -14.59 -10.10 36.84
N GLU A 670 -15.73 -10.21 37.52
CA GLU A 670 -15.79 -10.78 38.87
C GLU A 670 -15.41 -12.26 38.93
N SER A 671 -15.71 -13.01 37.86
CA SER A 671 -15.42 -14.44 37.72
C SER A 671 -14.08 -14.74 37.04
N PHE A 672 -13.20 -13.74 36.88
CA PHE A 672 -11.91 -13.94 36.23
C PHE A 672 -10.98 -14.83 37.08
N ASP A 673 -10.37 -15.84 36.44
CA ASP A 673 -9.46 -16.78 37.09
C ASP A 673 -8.32 -16.09 37.86
N ALA A 674 -8.15 -16.45 39.13
CA ALA A 674 -7.23 -15.76 40.03
C ALA A 674 -5.75 -15.95 39.64
N ASP A 675 -5.39 -17.14 39.14
CA ASP A 675 -4.03 -17.43 38.71
C ASP A 675 -3.69 -16.66 37.43
N LEU A 676 -4.62 -16.63 36.47
CA LEU A 676 -4.49 -15.85 35.25
C LEU A 676 -4.46 -14.35 35.52
N LYS A 677 -5.28 -13.86 36.45
CA LYS A 677 -5.25 -12.46 36.91
C LYS A 677 -3.87 -12.08 37.43
N ASN A 678 -3.31 -12.89 38.33
CA ASN A 678 -1.97 -12.66 38.89
C ASN A 678 -0.88 -12.72 37.82
N GLN A 679 -1.02 -13.59 36.84
CA GLN A 679 -0.11 -13.67 35.69
C GLN A 679 -0.18 -12.40 34.84
N LEU A 680 -1.37 -12.00 34.37
CA LEU A 680 -1.55 -10.83 33.52
C LEU A 680 -1.11 -9.55 34.23
N MET A 681 -1.41 -9.41 35.52
CA MET A 681 -0.92 -8.28 36.31
C MET A 681 0.61 -8.20 36.32
N LYS A 682 1.34 -9.32 36.35
CA LYS A 682 2.81 -9.29 36.27
C LYS A 682 3.33 -8.96 34.87
N GLU A 683 2.67 -9.48 33.84
CA GLU A 683 3.05 -9.27 32.45
C GLU A 683 2.83 -7.81 32.00
N PHE A 684 1.84 -7.10 32.55
CA PHE A 684 1.45 -5.75 32.14
C PHE A 684 1.98 -4.60 33.03
N ILE A 685 2.89 -4.88 33.99
CA ILE A 685 3.53 -3.85 34.85
C ILE A 685 4.46 -2.92 34.06
#